data_AF-A0A8H7LEE6-F1
#
_entry.id   AF-A0A8H7LEE6-F1
#
_cell.length_a   1.000
_cell.length_b   1.000
_cell.length_c   1.000
_cell.angle_alpha   90.00
_cell.angle_beta   90.00
_cell.angle_gamma   90.00
#
_symmetry.space_group_name_H-M   'P 1'
#
loop_
_entity.id
_entity.type
_entity.pdbx_description
1 polymer ?
#
loop_
_entity_poly.entity_id
_entity_poly.type
_entity_poly.pdbx_seq_one_letter_code
_entity_poly.pdbx_strand_id
1 'polypeptide(L)'
;MTVSFKDKVVVVTGAGGGLGKHYCLEFAKRGAKVVVNDLGGSLSGQGGDSRAADVVVEEIKSAGGEAVADYNNVLEGDKIIDTAVKAFGTVHVVVNNAGILRDAQFKKMSEQDFQLVTDVHTNGAFKVTKAAWPYFRKQHYGRIINTASPAGLYGNFGQANYSAAKLGLIGFAETLAKEGDRYNIKANTIAPLARSRMTESILPPPILEQLGPEKVAPMVLYLASEANTDLNGEIFEVAAGFYAQIRWERSGGVLFKPDESFTPESVAKRIEEIMDFDDSSKPELLKNQYPKMLNDYKSLNEAAKRLPPNDNSGAPPVSVKGRVVVITGAGAGLGRDYAIAFAKAGAKVVVNDFKDPFKVVEEIKAAGGEAHGDQHDVASQAKDIIDNVINKYGTIDVLVNNAGILRDKSFAKMSYEEWLQVQKVHLNGTFNLTQLAWPHFLEKKFGRVVNISSTSGIYGNFGQANYAAAKCAIIGLSKTLAIEGARSNVKVNVVAPHAETAMTMTIFREEDKNLYPPKLVAPLLIYLASDDLPITGELFEAGGGWIGNTRWQRAKGAVSKEKETTAEFISDNISSIVDFASGTENPKSATDSSMAILSAVGGDDDDDEEEEEDEDLDDEENPEKMPDPVFSWDDRDVILYNLGVGATRDELQYVYENSSDFQVVPVFGHLPTFNSQKSQLTFSKLLKNFKPMLLLHGEHYLKIEKFPIPTEALITTSYQPMEVIQKGTNTIVVHGSKSVDNKTGETLFSNEATLFIRKCEGETKKYVERRSFAKNPFKAPETEPTFVKDIKTSKDQAALYRLTGDRNPLHIDPNFAKGANFDAPILHGMCTYGLAAKVLLDEFGLFDEIKGRFTGIVFPGETLRVYAWKQDDVVIFQAHVVERKTIAINNAAIKLVTDKSKL
;
A
#
# COMPACT_ATOMS: atom_id res chain seq x y z
N MET A 1 -34.26 -3.82 15.18
CA MET A 1 -35.37 -3.80 14.19
C MET A 1 -34.81 -4.31 12.88
N THR A 2 -35.51 -5.22 12.18
CA THR A 2 -35.03 -5.78 10.92
C THR A 2 -34.95 -4.70 9.84
N VAL A 3 -33.82 -4.62 9.14
CA VAL A 3 -33.56 -3.72 8.02
C VAL A 3 -34.42 -4.17 6.83
N SER A 4 -35.47 -3.41 6.52
CA SER A 4 -36.42 -3.74 5.45
C SER A 4 -36.17 -2.90 4.19
N PHE A 5 -36.40 -3.54 3.03
CA PHE A 5 -36.39 -2.90 1.72
C PHE A 5 -37.73 -3.02 1.00
N LYS A 6 -38.80 -3.33 1.75
CA LYS A 6 -40.14 -3.47 1.18
C LYS A 6 -40.49 -2.22 0.33
N ASP A 7 -40.90 -2.47 -0.91
CA ASP A 7 -41.29 -1.47 -1.90
C ASP A 7 -40.17 -0.50 -2.34
N LYS A 8 -38.92 -0.73 -1.92
CA LYS A 8 -37.76 0.04 -2.42
C LYS A 8 -37.28 -0.53 -3.75
N VAL A 9 -37.01 0.39 -4.69
CA VAL A 9 -36.49 0.06 -6.02
C VAL A 9 -34.99 0.29 -6.02
N VAL A 10 -34.23 -0.77 -6.30
CA VAL A 10 -32.78 -0.80 -6.18
C VAL A 10 -32.16 -1.09 -7.53
N VAL A 11 -31.29 -0.20 -8.00
CA VAL A 11 -30.48 -0.42 -9.20
C VAL A 11 -29.07 -0.80 -8.77
N VAL A 12 -28.60 -1.97 -9.21
CA VAL A 12 -27.23 -2.44 -8.98
C VAL A 12 -26.54 -2.62 -10.33
N THR A 13 -25.42 -1.95 -10.52
CA THR A 13 -24.63 -2.00 -11.76
C THR A 13 -23.54 -3.09 -11.68
N GLY A 14 -23.25 -3.77 -12.80
CA GLY A 14 -22.31 -4.88 -12.84
C GLY A 14 -22.74 -6.03 -11.93
N ALA A 15 -24.00 -6.43 -12.06
CA ALA A 15 -24.69 -7.31 -11.12
C ALA A 15 -24.90 -8.75 -11.63
N GLY A 16 -24.28 -9.13 -12.75
CA GLY A 16 -24.34 -10.49 -13.30
C GLY A 16 -23.49 -11.51 -12.52
N GLY A 17 -22.58 -11.04 -11.66
CA GLY A 17 -21.73 -11.90 -10.83
C GLY A 17 -21.11 -11.18 -9.62
N GLY A 18 -20.31 -11.89 -8.85
CA GLY A 18 -19.54 -11.36 -7.71
C GLY A 18 -20.38 -10.58 -6.70
N LEU A 19 -19.83 -9.44 -6.24
CA LEU A 19 -20.47 -8.54 -5.27
C LEU A 19 -21.86 -8.09 -5.72
N GLY A 20 -21.99 -7.64 -6.99
CA GLY A 20 -23.23 -7.09 -7.52
C GLY A 20 -24.38 -8.09 -7.53
N LYS A 21 -24.10 -9.33 -7.97
CA LYS A 21 -25.08 -10.43 -7.89
C LYS A 21 -25.56 -10.64 -6.46
N HIS A 22 -24.63 -10.75 -5.52
CA HIS A 22 -24.96 -11.04 -4.13
C HIS A 22 -25.79 -9.91 -3.49
N TYR A 23 -25.49 -8.64 -3.79
CA TYR A 23 -26.31 -7.51 -3.37
C TYR A 23 -27.76 -7.64 -3.88
N CYS A 24 -27.95 -7.94 -5.16
CA CYS A 24 -29.28 -8.10 -5.76
C CYS A 24 -30.11 -9.17 -5.03
N LEU A 25 -29.51 -10.32 -4.73
CA LEU A 25 -30.17 -11.40 -3.99
C LEU A 25 -30.57 -10.95 -2.58
N GLU A 26 -29.66 -10.30 -1.85
CA GLU A 26 -29.91 -9.88 -0.47
C GLU A 26 -30.92 -8.72 -0.36
N PHE A 27 -30.94 -7.79 -1.33
CA PHE A 27 -31.97 -6.76 -1.43
C PHE A 27 -33.33 -7.39 -1.72
N ALA A 28 -33.42 -8.31 -2.69
CA ALA A 28 -34.66 -8.97 -3.07
C ALA A 28 -35.25 -9.82 -1.92
N LYS A 29 -34.40 -10.58 -1.20
CA LYS A 29 -34.79 -11.33 0.02
C LYS A 29 -35.45 -10.43 1.07
N ARG A 30 -35.12 -9.14 1.09
CA ARG A 30 -35.66 -8.13 2.03
C ARG A 30 -36.81 -7.30 1.44
N GLY A 31 -37.39 -7.74 0.32
CA GLY A 31 -38.58 -7.16 -0.30
C GLY A 31 -38.31 -6.01 -1.28
N ALA A 32 -37.06 -5.81 -1.70
CA ALA A 32 -36.73 -4.84 -2.74
C ALA A 32 -37.20 -5.30 -4.13
N LYS A 33 -37.45 -4.32 -5.00
CA LYS A 33 -37.63 -4.51 -6.44
C LYS A 33 -36.32 -4.17 -7.14
N VAL A 34 -35.67 -5.15 -7.74
CA VAL A 34 -34.26 -5.03 -8.14
C VAL A 34 -34.11 -4.89 -9.66
N VAL A 35 -33.36 -3.90 -10.10
CA VAL A 35 -32.85 -3.81 -11.48
C VAL A 35 -31.44 -4.34 -11.49
N VAL A 36 -31.26 -5.49 -12.14
CA VAL A 36 -29.97 -6.16 -12.30
C VAL A 36 -29.35 -5.68 -13.59
N ASN A 37 -28.46 -4.68 -13.51
CA ASN A 37 -27.74 -4.19 -14.69
C ASN A 37 -26.43 -4.98 -14.88
N ASP A 38 -26.25 -5.60 -16.05
CA ASP A 38 -24.97 -6.17 -16.46
C ASP A 38 -24.81 -6.18 -17.99
N LEU A 39 -23.64 -5.76 -18.47
CA LEU A 39 -23.32 -5.75 -19.90
C LEU A 39 -22.96 -7.16 -20.43
N GLY A 40 -22.73 -8.13 -19.53
CA GLY A 40 -22.29 -9.49 -19.82
C GLY A 40 -20.76 -9.65 -19.83
N GLY A 41 -19.99 -8.60 -19.58
CA GLY A 41 -18.52 -8.59 -19.67
C GLY A 41 -17.82 -9.29 -18.49
N SER A 42 -16.70 -9.98 -18.75
CA SER A 42 -15.77 -10.41 -17.69
C SER A 42 -15.08 -9.21 -17.00
N LEU A 43 -14.35 -9.45 -15.89
CA LEU A 43 -13.52 -8.42 -15.22
C LEU A 43 -12.44 -7.79 -16.13
N SER A 44 -12.04 -8.50 -17.18
CA SER A 44 -11.15 -8.00 -18.24
C SER A 44 -11.93 -7.39 -19.43
N GLY A 45 -13.25 -7.27 -19.35
CA GLY A 45 -14.12 -6.70 -20.38
C GLY A 45 -14.17 -7.52 -21.69
N GLN A 46 -13.78 -8.79 -21.67
CA GLN A 46 -13.89 -9.70 -22.82
C GLN A 46 -15.08 -10.64 -22.69
N GLY A 47 -15.75 -10.92 -23.82
CA GLY A 47 -16.87 -11.86 -23.94
C GLY A 47 -18.12 -11.36 -23.22
N GLY A 48 -19.31 -11.62 -23.75
CA GLY A 48 -20.53 -11.43 -22.98
C GLY A 48 -21.73 -12.12 -23.55
N ASP A 49 -22.25 -13.07 -22.78
CA ASP A 49 -23.62 -13.55 -22.92
C ASP A 49 -24.47 -12.66 -22.01
N SER A 50 -25.33 -11.83 -22.59
CA SER A 50 -26.23 -10.92 -21.84
C SER A 50 -27.15 -11.66 -20.85
N ARG A 51 -27.15 -13.00 -20.91
CA ARG A 51 -27.80 -13.91 -19.97
C ARG A 51 -27.32 -13.79 -18.51
N ALA A 52 -26.17 -13.17 -18.22
CA ALA A 52 -25.70 -13.06 -16.83
C ALA A 52 -26.69 -12.30 -15.92
N ALA A 53 -27.24 -11.18 -16.39
CA ALA A 53 -28.29 -10.46 -15.68
C ALA A 53 -29.59 -11.28 -15.58
N ASP A 54 -29.96 -11.99 -16.66
CA ASP A 54 -31.15 -12.84 -16.70
C ASP A 54 -31.08 -13.97 -15.67
N VAL A 55 -29.92 -14.63 -15.53
CA VAL A 55 -29.71 -15.70 -14.54
C VAL A 55 -30.00 -15.21 -13.12
N VAL A 56 -29.48 -14.03 -12.76
CA VAL A 56 -29.71 -13.45 -11.42
C VAL A 56 -31.18 -13.05 -11.23
N VAL A 57 -31.82 -12.51 -12.28
CA VAL A 57 -33.25 -12.16 -12.24
C VAL A 57 -34.13 -13.40 -12.05
N GLU A 58 -33.85 -14.49 -12.77
CA GLU A 58 -34.60 -15.73 -12.63
C GLU A 58 -34.36 -16.39 -11.26
N GLU A 59 -33.15 -16.30 -10.70
CA GLU A 59 -32.86 -16.72 -9.32
C GLU A 59 -33.71 -15.93 -8.30
N ILE A 60 -33.80 -14.61 -8.45
CA ILE A 60 -34.63 -13.75 -7.60
C ILE A 60 -36.11 -14.10 -7.72
N LYS A 61 -36.63 -14.24 -8.95
CA LYS A 61 -38.05 -14.56 -9.19
C LYS A 61 -38.40 -15.96 -8.66
N SER A 62 -37.51 -16.93 -8.81
CA SER A 62 -37.69 -18.30 -8.31
C SER A 62 -37.74 -18.33 -6.79
N ALA A 63 -37.03 -17.43 -6.12
CA ALA A 63 -37.10 -17.23 -4.67
C ALA A 63 -38.30 -16.34 -4.23
N GLY A 64 -39.18 -15.94 -5.15
CA GLY A 64 -40.37 -15.13 -4.87
C GLY A 64 -40.17 -13.61 -4.82
N GLY A 65 -39.00 -13.10 -5.24
CA GLY A 65 -38.70 -11.67 -5.31
C GLY A 65 -39.11 -11.02 -6.64
N GLU A 66 -39.01 -9.69 -6.71
CA GLU A 66 -39.27 -8.90 -7.91
C GLU A 66 -37.96 -8.38 -8.51
N ALA A 67 -37.65 -8.74 -9.75
CA ALA A 67 -36.48 -8.21 -10.46
C ALA A 67 -36.68 -8.11 -11.99
N VAL A 68 -35.93 -7.19 -12.60
CA VAL A 68 -35.84 -7.01 -14.06
C VAL A 68 -34.37 -6.86 -14.48
N ALA A 69 -34.00 -7.43 -15.63
CA ALA A 69 -32.66 -7.33 -16.18
C ALA A 69 -32.51 -6.02 -16.96
N ASP A 70 -31.30 -5.47 -16.94
CA ASP A 70 -30.88 -4.37 -17.79
C ASP A 70 -29.51 -4.70 -18.41
N TYR A 71 -29.36 -4.45 -19.71
CA TYR A 71 -28.16 -4.84 -20.46
C TYR A 71 -27.36 -3.63 -20.96
N ASN A 72 -27.71 -2.43 -20.52
CA ASN A 72 -27.10 -1.21 -21.03
C ASN A 72 -25.70 -1.00 -20.44
N ASN A 73 -24.84 -0.32 -21.19
CA ASN A 73 -23.56 0.13 -20.67
C ASN A 73 -23.79 1.18 -19.57
N VAL A 74 -22.97 1.20 -18.52
CA VAL A 74 -23.10 2.19 -17.42
C VAL A 74 -22.96 3.65 -17.88
N LEU A 75 -22.35 3.91 -19.05
CA LEU A 75 -22.33 5.23 -19.68
C LEU A 75 -23.69 5.66 -20.25
N GLU A 76 -24.62 4.73 -20.42
CA GLU A 76 -26.02 4.90 -20.80
C GLU A 76 -26.94 4.85 -19.57
N GLY A 77 -26.49 5.45 -18.45
CA GLY A 77 -27.19 5.42 -17.18
C GLY A 77 -28.63 5.97 -17.22
N ASP A 78 -28.97 6.80 -18.20
CA ASP A 78 -30.36 7.23 -18.46
C ASP A 78 -31.26 6.05 -18.86
N LYS A 79 -30.76 5.11 -19.68
CA LYS A 79 -31.49 3.89 -20.05
C LYS A 79 -31.62 2.93 -18.89
N ILE A 80 -30.57 2.79 -18.06
CA ILE A 80 -30.59 1.94 -16.87
C ILE A 80 -31.69 2.41 -15.89
N ILE A 81 -31.77 3.72 -15.64
CA ILE A 81 -32.80 4.28 -14.77
C ILE A 81 -34.18 4.24 -15.44
N ASP A 82 -34.28 4.42 -16.75
CA ASP A 82 -35.53 4.24 -17.50
C ASP A 82 -36.08 2.81 -17.37
N THR A 83 -35.23 1.78 -17.37
CA THR A 83 -35.64 0.40 -17.05
C THR A 83 -36.29 0.31 -15.66
N ALA A 84 -35.67 0.91 -14.63
CA ALA A 84 -36.23 0.96 -13.27
C ALA A 84 -37.60 1.64 -13.22
N VAL A 85 -37.73 2.78 -13.90
CA VAL A 85 -38.96 3.58 -13.92
C VAL A 85 -40.08 2.88 -14.70
N LYS A 86 -39.77 2.23 -15.84
CA LYS A 86 -40.75 1.47 -16.61
C LYS A 86 -41.26 0.25 -15.86
N ALA A 87 -40.37 -0.47 -15.17
CA ALA A 87 -40.74 -1.67 -14.43
C ALA A 87 -41.44 -1.35 -13.10
N PHE A 88 -40.96 -0.35 -12.36
CA PHE A 88 -41.32 -0.13 -10.95
C PHE A 88 -41.73 1.31 -10.61
N GLY A 89 -41.76 2.21 -11.58
CA GLY A 89 -42.30 3.58 -11.43
C GLY A 89 -41.33 4.63 -10.87
N THR A 90 -40.22 4.23 -10.24
CA THR A 90 -39.21 5.13 -9.67
C THR A 90 -37.88 4.39 -9.40
N VAL A 91 -36.92 5.05 -8.80
CA VAL A 91 -35.69 4.48 -8.22
C VAL A 91 -35.48 5.05 -6.81
N HIS A 92 -35.01 4.23 -5.87
CA HIS A 92 -34.76 4.64 -4.48
C HIS A 92 -33.29 4.47 -4.06
N VAL A 93 -32.63 3.44 -4.58
CA VAL A 93 -31.23 3.11 -4.28
C VAL A 93 -30.46 2.91 -5.58
N VAL A 94 -29.26 3.46 -5.64
CA VAL A 94 -28.26 3.17 -6.68
C VAL A 94 -27.00 2.62 -6.02
N VAL A 95 -26.59 1.43 -6.42
CA VAL A 95 -25.31 0.82 -6.05
C VAL A 95 -24.39 0.87 -7.28
N ASN A 96 -23.43 1.80 -7.25
CA ASN A 96 -22.41 1.98 -8.28
C ASN A 96 -21.28 0.96 -8.05
N ASN A 97 -21.52 -0.27 -8.52
CA ASN A 97 -20.66 -1.43 -8.32
C ASN A 97 -19.89 -1.86 -9.58
N ALA A 98 -20.41 -1.57 -10.78
CA ALA A 98 -19.78 -1.98 -12.03
C ALA A 98 -18.30 -1.58 -12.09
N GLY A 99 -17.48 -2.51 -12.60
CA GLY A 99 -16.04 -2.32 -12.64
C GLY A 99 -15.35 -3.22 -13.65
N ILE A 100 -14.18 -2.75 -14.09
CA ILE A 100 -13.25 -3.44 -14.98
C ILE A 100 -11.80 -3.21 -14.52
N LEU A 101 -10.89 -4.13 -14.84
CA LEU A 101 -9.46 -3.98 -14.59
C LEU A 101 -8.66 -3.89 -15.90
N ARG A 102 -7.66 -3.01 -15.92
CA ARG A 102 -6.63 -2.86 -16.96
C ARG A 102 -5.30 -2.58 -16.28
N ASP A 103 -4.82 -3.58 -15.55
CA ASP A 103 -3.61 -3.46 -14.75
C ASP A 103 -2.38 -3.42 -15.67
N ALA A 104 -1.54 -2.42 -15.45
CA ALA A 104 -0.29 -2.24 -16.16
C ALA A 104 0.65 -1.39 -15.30
N GLN A 105 1.94 -1.73 -15.29
CA GLN A 105 2.96 -0.80 -14.82
C GLN A 105 2.75 0.56 -15.49
N PHE A 106 2.90 1.66 -14.76
CA PHE A 106 2.56 2.99 -15.26
C PHE A 106 3.22 3.33 -16.59
N LYS A 107 4.50 2.94 -16.78
CA LYS A 107 5.24 3.12 -18.04
C LYS A 107 4.66 2.37 -19.26
N LYS A 108 3.78 1.39 -19.03
CA LYS A 108 3.13 0.56 -20.06
C LYS A 108 1.62 0.84 -20.16
N MET A 109 1.06 1.63 -19.25
CA MET A 109 -0.37 1.93 -19.23
C MET A 109 -0.71 2.86 -20.38
N SER A 110 -1.62 2.45 -21.25
CA SER A 110 -2.09 3.27 -22.37
C SER A 110 -3.12 4.30 -21.92
N GLU A 111 -3.27 5.39 -22.68
CA GLU A 111 -4.36 6.36 -22.47
C GLU A 111 -5.73 5.70 -22.61
N GLN A 112 -5.87 4.74 -23.53
CA GLN A 112 -7.11 4.01 -23.74
C GLN A 112 -7.46 3.15 -22.52
N ASP A 113 -6.49 2.45 -21.92
CA ASP A 113 -6.71 1.66 -20.71
C ASP A 113 -7.06 2.53 -19.51
N PHE A 114 -6.44 3.71 -19.40
CA PHE A 114 -6.76 4.67 -18.35
C PHE A 114 -8.18 5.23 -18.52
N GLN A 115 -8.53 5.63 -19.74
CA GLN A 115 -9.85 6.16 -20.08
C GLN A 115 -10.94 5.10 -19.87
N LEU A 116 -10.72 3.85 -20.31
CA LEU A 116 -11.70 2.77 -20.17
C LEU A 116 -12.04 2.49 -18.69
N VAL A 117 -11.02 2.41 -17.82
CA VAL A 117 -11.25 2.18 -16.39
C VAL A 117 -11.97 3.37 -15.75
N THR A 118 -11.55 4.60 -16.04
CA THR A 118 -12.25 5.80 -15.51
C THR A 118 -13.68 5.94 -16.04
N ASP A 119 -13.93 5.51 -17.28
CA ASP A 119 -15.26 5.51 -17.89
C ASP A 119 -16.23 4.58 -17.17
N VAL A 120 -15.84 3.33 -16.95
CA VAL A 120 -16.70 2.34 -16.29
C VAL A 120 -16.94 2.72 -14.82
N HIS A 121 -15.87 3.02 -14.09
CA HIS A 121 -15.95 3.19 -12.64
C HIS A 121 -16.50 4.56 -12.23
N THR A 122 -15.99 5.66 -12.80
CA THR A 122 -16.31 7.01 -12.33
C THR A 122 -17.36 7.69 -13.22
N ASN A 123 -17.20 7.65 -14.54
CA ASN A 123 -18.15 8.28 -15.46
C ASN A 123 -19.47 7.50 -15.54
N GLY A 124 -19.43 6.17 -15.42
CA GLY A 124 -20.60 5.32 -15.27
C GLY A 124 -21.40 5.65 -14.00
N ALA A 125 -20.71 5.78 -12.86
CA ALA A 125 -21.34 6.21 -11.61
C ALA A 125 -21.98 7.60 -11.73
N PHE A 126 -21.31 8.55 -12.39
CA PHE A 126 -21.91 9.85 -12.72
C PHE A 126 -23.20 9.68 -13.53
N LYS A 127 -23.16 8.93 -14.63
CA LYS A 127 -24.29 8.77 -15.56
C LYS A 127 -25.52 8.17 -14.90
N VAL A 128 -25.35 7.07 -14.18
CA VAL A 128 -26.45 6.37 -13.49
C VAL A 128 -27.01 7.24 -12.36
N THR A 129 -26.14 7.80 -11.52
CA THR A 129 -26.56 8.65 -10.40
C THR A 129 -27.24 9.93 -10.90
N LYS A 130 -26.74 10.52 -11.99
CA LYS A 130 -27.30 11.72 -12.62
C LYS A 130 -28.73 11.48 -13.12
N ALA A 131 -28.98 10.30 -13.71
CA ALA A 131 -30.30 9.91 -14.18
C ALA A 131 -31.27 9.60 -13.03
N ALA A 132 -30.79 9.05 -11.92
CA ALA A 132 -31.60 8.78 -10.72
C ALA A 132 -31.95 10.05 -9.93
N TRP A 133 -31.07 11.05 -9.96
CA TRP A 133 -31.15 12.27 -9.14
C TRP A 133 -32.49 13.02 -9.17
N PRO A 134 -33.16 13.21 -10.33
CA PRO A 134 -34.47 13.88 -10.38
C PRO A 134 -35.56 13.10 -9.61
N TYR A 135 -35.54 11.77 -9.65
CA TYR A 135 -36.49 10.92 -8.95
C TYR A 135 -36.27 10.99 -7.44
N PHE A 136 -35.01 10.87 -7.01
CA PHE A 136 -34.63 11.02 -5.61
C PHE A 136 -35.08 12.35 -5.02
N ARG A 137 -34.84 13.45 -5.75
CA ARG A 137 -35.26 14.80 -5.33
C ARG A 137 -36.77 14.95 -5.25
N LYS A 138 -37.50 14.41 -6.24
CA LYS A 138 -38.96 14.50 -6.31
C LYS A 138 -39.62 13.79 -5.14
N GLN A 139 -39.11 12.62 -4.76
CA GLN A 139 -39.68 11.80 -3.70
C GLN A 139 -39.08 12.08 -2.30
N HIS A 140 -38.13 13.01 -2.20
CA HIS A 140 -37.40 13.32 -0.95
C HIS A 140 -36.81 12.07 -0.28
N TYR A 141 -36.24 11.18 -1.09
CA TYR A 141 -35.52 9.99 -0.62
C TYR A 141 -34.58 9.47 -1.70
N GLY A 142 -33.33 9.22 -1.34
CA GLY A 142 -32.39 8.49 -2.18
C GLY A 142 -31.22 7.92 -1.36
N ARG A 143 -30.67 6.80 -1.82
CA ARG A 143 -29.44 6.22 -1.25
C ARG A 143 -28.49 5.84 -2.36
N ILE A 144 -27.24 6.27 -2.24
CA ILE A 144 -26.20 6.05 -3.24
C ILE A 144 -25.02 5.39 -2.55
N ILE A 145 -24.63 4.22 -3.02
CA ILE A 145 -23.46 3.49 -2.52
C ILE A 145 -22.44 3.43 -3.64
N ASN A 146 -21.28 4.05 -3.43
CA ASN A 146 -20.16 3.96 -4.35
C ASN A 146 -19.18 2.88 -3.89
N THR A 147 -18.73 2.02 -4.81
CA THR A 147 -17.73 0.99 -4.53
C THR A 147 -16.33 1.50 -4.87
N ALA A 148 -15.58 1.95 -3.86
CA ALA A 148 -14.15 2.26 -3.93
C ALA A 148 -13.30 0.97 -3.76
N SER A 149 -12.08 1.11 -3.25
CA SER A 149 -11.21 -0.02 -2.89
C SER A 149 -10.02 0.45 -2.04
N PRO A 150 -9.32 -0.46 -1.33
CA PRO A 150 -8.03 -0.16 -0.71
C PRO A 150 -7.00 0.40 -1.71
N ALA A 151 -6.99 -0.07 -2.96
CA ALA A 151 -6.12 0.51 -4.00
C ALA A 151 -6.46 1.98 -4.27
N GLY A 152 -7.73 2.37 -4.24
CA GLY A 152 -8.13 3.78 -4.28
C GLY A 152 -7.59 4.57 -3.08
N LEU A 153 -7.80 4.04 -1.87
CA LEU A 153 -7.38 4.70 -0.63
C LEU A 153 -5.86 4.90 -0.52
N TYR A 154 -5.07 3.88 -0.88
CA TYR A 154 -3.65 3.84 -0.55
C TYR A 154 -2.72 3.83 -1.77
N GLY A 155 -3.26 3.71 -2.99
CA GLY A 155 -2.49 3.38 -4.18
C GLY A 155 -2.14 1.89 -4.22
N ASN A 156 -1.94 1.37 -5.43
CA ASN A 156 -1.45 0.01 -5.63
C ASN A 156 -0.61 -0.10 -6.90
N PHE A 157 0.50 -0.84 -6.83
CA PHE A 157 1.45 -0.97 -7.94
C PHE A 157 0.76 -1.53 -9.19
N GLY A 158 0.94 -0.88 -10.35
CA GLY A 158 0.37 -1.31 -11.62
C GLY A 158 -1.12 -0.97 -11.80
N GLN A 159 -1.71 -0.19 -10.88
CA GLN A 159 -3.13 0.12 -10.86
C GLN A 159 -3.39 1.63 -10.83
N ALA A 160 -2.60 2.42 -11.56
CA ALA A 160 -2.72 3.89 -11.57
C ALA A 160 -4.12 4.37 -12.01
N ASN A 161 -4.68 3.77 -13.06
CA ASN A 161 -6.05 4.01 -13.54
C ASN A 161 -7.12 3.63 -12.51
N TYR A 162 -7.03 2.43 -11.94
CA TYR A 162 -8.00 1.91 -10.98
C TYR A 162 -7.96 2.70 -9.66
N SER A 163 -6.77 2.99 -9.14
CA SER A 163 -6.59 3.78 -7.92
C SER A 163 -7.15 5.19 -8.08
N ALA A 164 -6.92 5.82 -9.24
CA ALA A 164 -7.50 7.10 -9.57
C ALA A 164 -9.04 7.05 -9.62
N ALA A 165 -9.61 6.09 -10.35
CA ALA A 165 -11.05 5.98 -10.53
C ALA A 165 -11.77 5.70 -9.20
N LYS A 166 -11.23 4.79 -8.38
CA LYS A 166 -11.81 4.40 -7.09
C LYS A 166 -11.73 5.51 -6.05
N LEU A 167 -10.66 6.30 -6.01
CA LEU A 167 -10.59 7.43 -5.10
C LEU A 167 -11.43 8.62 -5.60
N GLY A 168 -11.57 8.80 -6.92
CA GLY A 168 -12.48 9.80 -7.49
C GLY A 168 -13.94 9.62 -7.03
N LEU A 169 -14.37 8.38 -6.79
CA LEU A 169 -15.70 8.08 -6.25
C LEU A 169 -15.95 8.59 -4.82
N ILE A 170 -14.88 8.79 -4.03
CA ILE A 170 -14.98 9.36 -2.68
C ILE A 170 -15.35 10.84 -2.74
N GLY A 171 -14.57 11.65 -3.47
CA GLY A 171 -14.88 13.07 -3.66
C GLY A 171 -16.23 13.29 -4.36
N PHE A 172 -16.65 12.36 -5.22
CA PHE A 172 -17.99 12.34 -5.79
C PHE A 172 -19.07 12.08 -4.72
N ALA A 173 -18.93 11.04 -3.89
CA ALA A 173 -19.87 10.70 -2.83
C ALA A 173 -20.01 11.82 -1.79
N GLU A 174 -18.91 12.40 -1.31
CA GLU A 174 -18.94 13.50 -0.34
C GLU A 174 -19.64 14.75 -0.90
N THR A 175 -19.48 15.00 -2.20
CA THR A 175 -20.21 16.10 -2.87
C THR A 175 -21.70 15.80 -2.97
N LEU A 176 -22.07 14.59 -3.40
CA LEU A 176 -23.47 14.16 -3.49
C LEU A 176 -24.15 14.19 -2.11
N ALA A 177 -23.44 13.80 -1.05
CA ALA A 177 -23.91 13.87 0.32
C ALA A 177 -24.33 15.29 0.70
N LYS A 178 -23.48 16.29 0.40
CA LYS A 178 -23.74 17.71 0.66
C LYS A 178 -24.87 18.27 -0.21
N GLU A 179 -24.94 17.89 -1.49
CA GLU A 179 -26.01 18.35 -2.39
C GLU A 179 -27.37 17.71 -2.12
N GLY A 180 -27.35 16.46 -1.67
CA GLY A 180 -28.49 15.59 -1.46
C GLY A 180 -29.17 15.75 -0.10
N ASP A 181 -28.46 16.29 0.89
CA ASP A 181 -28.88 16.32 2.29
C ASP A 181 -30.30 16.88 2.49
N ARG A 182 -30.57 18.06 1.91
CA ARG A 182 -31.88 18.71 1.96
C ARG A 182 -33.03 17.94 1.30
N TYR A 183 -32.72 16.90 0.53
CA TYR A 183 -33.67 16.02 -0.15
C TYR A 183 -33.70 14.62 0.46
N ASN A 184 -33.06 14.41 1.63
CA ASN A 184 -32.86 13.10 2.25
C ASN A 184 -32.24 12.09 1.25
N ILE A 185 -31.26 12.57 0.49
CA ILE A 185 -30.42 11.75 -0.38
C ILE A 185 -29.08 11.60 0.32
N LYS A 186 -28.74 10.36 0.69
CA LYS A 186 -27.46 10.04 1.33
C LYS A 186 -26.55 9.33 0.35
N ALA A 187 -25.27 9.70 0.35
CA ALA A 187 -24.25 9.08 -0.49
C ALA A 187 -23.07 8.63 0.37
N ASN A 188 -22.75 7.34 0.38
CA ASN A 188 -21.65 6.77 1.15
C ASN A 188 -20.77 5.89 0.26
N THR A 189 -19.55 5.64 0.71
CA THR A 189 -18.56 4.84 -0.02
C THR A 189 -18.13 3.63 0.79
N ILE A 190 -18.05 2.47 0.16
CA ILE A 190 -17.37 1.29 0.73
C ILE A 190 -16.05 1.05 0.00
N ALA A 191 -15.04 0.58 0.72
CA ALA A 191 -13.75 0.15 0.20
C ALA A 191 -13.53 -1.32 0.58
N PRO A 192 -14.17 -2.26 -0.13
CA PRO A 192 -14.06 -3.67 0.18
C PRO A 192 -12.67 -4.21 -0.17
N LEU A 193 -12.07 -4.99 0.73
CA LEU A 193 -10.91 -5.81 0.39
C LEU A 193 -11.39 -7.03 -0.39
N ALA A 194 -10.83 -7.24 -1.58
CA ALA A 194 -11.15 -8.38 -2.42
C ALA A 194 -10.02 -9.41 -2.39
N ARG A 195 -10.38 -10.67 -2.64
CA ARG A 195 -9.41 -11.73 -2.95
C ARG A 195 -8.64 -11.36 -4.22
N SER A 196 -7.32 -11.28 -4.11
CA SER A 196 -6.36 -10.95 -5.17
C SER A 196 -5.07 -11.76 -4.97
N ARG A 197 -4.22 -11.86 -5.98
CA ARG A 197 -2.89 -12.50 -5.85
C ARG A 197 -2.06 -11.93 -4.69
N MET A 198 -2.20 -10.62 -4.41
CA MET A 198 -1.52 -9.97 -3.30
C MET A 198 -2.10 -10.41 -1.96
N THR A 199 -3.42 -10.40 -1.79
CA THR A 199 -4.05 -10.88 -0.54
C THR A 199 -3.87 -12.39 -0.38
N GLU A 200 -3.93 -13.19 -1.44
CA GLU A 200 -3.65 -14.64 -1.38
C GLU A 200 -2.22 -14.94 -0.89
N SER A 201 -1.26 -14.06 -1.21
CA SER A 201 0.13 -14.20 -0.77
C SER A 201 0.39 -13.75 0.67
N ILE A 202 -0.57 -13.07 1.31
CA ILE A 202 -0.43 -12.45 2.64
C ILE A 202 -1.44 -13.05 3.64
N LEU A 203 -2.61 -13.49 3.17
CA LEU A 203 -3.73 -13.92 4.00
C LEU A 203 -3.80 -15.45 4.09
N PRO A 204 -4.08 -16.01 5.28
CA PRO A 204 -4.27 -17.45 5.43
C PRO A 204 -5.60 -17.91 4.78
N PRO A 205 -5.70 -19.18 4.33
CA PRO A 205 -6.89 -19.71 3.65
C PRO A 205 -8.24 -19.47 4.36
N PRO A 206 -8.37 -19.64 5.69
CA PRO A 206 -9.64 -19.37 6.38
C PRO A 206 -10.11 -17.92 6.29
N ILE A 207 -9.19 -16.96 6.18
CA ILE A 207 -9.54 -15.55 6.00
C ILE A 207 -9.85 -15.26 4.52
N LEU A 208 -9.15 -15.90 3.58
CA LEU A 208 -9.46 -15.79 2.15
C LEU A 208 -10.86 -16.34 1.82
N GLU A 209 -11.30 -17.38 2.52
CA GLU A 209 -12.67 -17.92 2.44
C GLU A 209 -13.71 -16.94 2.99
N GLN A 210 -13.35 -16.13 3.99
CA GLN A 210 -14.21 -15.06 4.52
C GLN A 210 -14.18 -13.78 3.69
N LEU A 211 -13.29 -13.64 2.69
CA LEU A 211 -13.29 -12.50 1.75
C LEU A 211 -14.32 -12.67 0.62
N GLY A 212 -15.55 -13.03 0.99
CA GLY A 212 -16.65 -13.19 0.07
C GLY A 212 -17.66 -12.02 0.10
N PRO A 213 -18.54 -11.95 -0.92
CA PRO A 213 -19.60 -10.95 -0.99
C PRO A 213 -20.54 -10.89 0.21
N GLU A 214 -20.76 -12.02 0.88
CA GLU A 214 -21.61 -12.17 2.07
C GLU A 214 -21.09 -11.37 3.27
N LYS A 215 -19.78 -11.09 3.33
CA LYS A 215 -19.21 -10.21 4.35
C LYS A 215 -19.26 -8.74 3.97
N VAL A 216 -19.51 -8.39 2.71
CA VAL A 216 -19.56 -6.99 2.24
C VAL A 216 -21.00 -6.47 2.18
N ALA A 217 -21.93 -7.29 1.71
CA ALA A 217 -23.34 -6.93 1.52
C ALA A 217 -24.03 -6.31 2.74
N PRO A 218 -23.78 -6.74 3.99
CA PRO A 218 -24.38 -6.15 5.18
C PRO A 218 -24.20 -4.64 5.29
N MET A 219 -22.99 -4.14 5.03
CA MET A 219 -22.70 -2.71 5.07
C MET A 219 -23.42 -1.96 3.95
N VAL A 220 -23.45 -2.53 2.73
CA VAL A 220 -24.17 -1.95 1.58
C VAL A 220 -25.65 -1.83 1.87
N LEU A 221 -26.27 -2.90 2.39
CA LEU A 221 -27.67 -2.94 2.79
C LEU A 221 -27.93 -1.88 3.89
N TYR A 222 -27.17 -1.90 4.98
CA TYR A 222 -27.39 -0.92 6.06
C TYR A 222 -27.34 0.52 5.56
N LEU A 223 -26.28 0.89 4.81
CA LEU A 223 -26.12 2.24 4.28
C LEU A 223 -27.22 2.64 3.28
N ALA A 224 -27.78 1.67 2.55
CA ALA A 224 -28.86 1.85 1.58
C ALA A 224 -30.26 1.88 2.21
N SER A 225 -30.38 1.65 3.52
CA SER A 225 -31.66 1.52 4.21
C SER A 225 -32.17 2.85 4.81
N GLU A 226 -33.41 2.81 5.30
CA GLU A 226 -33.97 3.85 6.17
C GLU A 226 -33.41 3.79 7.60
N ALA A 227 -32.84 2.65 8.02
CA ALA A 227 -32.19 2.50 9.33
C ALA A 227 -30.88 3.31 9.42
N ASN A 228 -30.27 3.63 8.27
CA ASN A 228 -29.24 4.65 8.19
C ASN A 228 -29.87 6.06 8.34
N THR A 229 -29.94 6.52 9.58
CA THR A 229 -30.47 7.85 9.95
C THR A 229 -29.46 8.96 9.70
N ASP A 230 -28.17 8.72 9.93
CA ASP A 230 -27.20 9.79 10.13
C ASP A 230 -26.00 9.75 9.17
N LEU A 231 -25.59 8.58 8.68
CA LEU A 231 -24.34 8.43 7.91
C LEU A 231 -24.53 8.94 6.48
N ASN A 232 -23.82 10.02 6.15
CA ASN A 232 -23.88 10.68 4.85
C ASN A 232 -22.53 11.30 4.51
N GLY A 233 -21.93 10.90 3.38
CA GLY A 233 -20.59 11.32 3.00
C GLY A 233 -19.50 10.59 3.77
N GLU A 234 -19.77 9.35 4.20
CA GLU A 234 -18.85 8.52 4.97
C GLU A 234 -18.22 7.39 4.14
N ILE A 235 -17.04 6.93 4.59
CA ILE A 235 -16.22 5.94 3.90
C ILE A 235 -15.99 4.76 4.86
N PHE A 236 -16.14 3.53 4.39
CA PHE A 236 -15.99 2.33 5.23
C PHE A 236 -15.05 1.33 4.58
N GLU A 237 -14.05 0.84 5.33
CA GLU A 237 -13.34 -0.38 4.95
C GLU A 237 -14.12 -1.60 5.44
N VAL A 238 -14.23 -2.60 4.57
CA VAL A 238 -15.06 -3.78 4.79
C VAL A 238 -14.33 -5.01 4.28
N ALA A 239 -14.11 -6.02 5.13
CA ALA A 239 -13.41 -7.23 4.74
C ALA A 239 -13.57 -8.34 5.78
N ALA A 240 -13.88 -9.57 5.38
CA ALA A 240 -13.86 -10.75 6.26
C ALA A 240 -14.60 -10.56 7.60
N GLY A 241 -15.75 -9.88 7.58
CA GLY A 241 -16.54 -9.59 8.79
C GLY A 241 -16.07 -8.38 9.59
N PHE A 242 -14.96 -7.73 9.25
CA PHE A 242 -14.55 -6.44 9.80
C PHE A 242 -15.24 -5.27 9.10
N TYR A 243 -15.70 -4.30 9.89
CA TYR A 243 -16.34 -3.07 9.44
C TYR A 243 -15.80 -1.89 10.23
N ALA A 244 -15.16 -0.93 9.57
CA ALA A 244 -14.72 0.31 10.22
C ALA A 244 -14.90 1.51 9.31
N GLN A 245 -15.35 2.62 9.90
CA GLN A 245 -15.28 3.90 9.24
C GLN A 245 -13.81 4.33 9.10
N ILE A 246 -13.49 4.88 7.93
CA ILE A 246 -12.23 5.56 7.66
C ILE A 246 -12.52 7.00 7.28
N ARG A 247 -11.73 7.95 7.80
CA ARG A 247 -11.90 9.38 7.58
C ARG A 247 -10.56 10.07 7.35
N TRP A 248 -10.63 11.29 6.84
CA TRP A 248 -9.48 12.17 6.75
C TRP A 248 -9.08 12.67 8.14
N GLU A 249 -7.80 12.57 8.45
CA GLU A 249 -7.16 13.24 9.58
C GLU A 249 -6.15 14.24 9.02
N ARG A 250 -6.31 15.51 9.39
CA ARG A 250 -5.42 16.60 9.01
C ARG A 250 -4.60 17.00 10.22
N SER A 251 -3.27 17.02 10.07
CA SER A 251 -2.37 17.44 11.14
C SER A 251 -2.69 18.88 11.52
N GLY A 252 -2.39 19.23 12.77
CA GLY A 252 -2.40 20.63 13.21
C GLY A 252 -1.53 21.56 12.36
N GLY A 253 -0.53 20.97 11.70
CA GLY A 253 0.37 21.65 10.78
C GLY A 253 1.24 22.68 11.47
N VAL A 254 1.77 23.60 10.66
CA VAL A 254 2.76 24.59 11.06
C VAL A 254 2.42 25.95 10.47
N LEU A 255 2.57 27.00 11.28
CA LEU A 255 2.51 28.38 10.84
C LEU A 255 3.91 28.91 10.47
N PHE A 256 3.96 29.63 9.35
CA PHE A 256 5.09 30.35 8.80
C PHE A 256 4.70 31.81 8.65
N LYS A 257 5.59 32.73 9.05
CA LYS A 257 5.32 34.15 8.85
C LYS A 257 5.20 34.44 7.35
N PRO A 258 4.10 35.04 6.86
CA PRO A 258 3.84 35.20 5.42
C PRO A 258 4.59 36.39 4.81
N ASP A 259 5.91 36.42 4.95
CA ASP A 259 6.81 37.43 4.38
C ASP A 259 7.99 36.78 3.62
N GLU A 260 9.02 37.56 3.28
CA GLU A 260 10.18 37.10 2.50
C GLU A 260 11.02 36.03 3.23
N SER A 261 10.89 35.90 4.54
CA SER A 261 11.59 34.86 5.29
C SER A 261 10.97 33.47 5.08
N PHE A 262 9.76 33.36 4.54
CA PHE A 262 9.13 32.09 4.23
C PHE A 262 9.69 31.52 2.93
N THR A 263 10.74 30.71 3.07
CA THR A 263 11.49 30.13 1.95
C THR A 263 11.31 28.61 1.89
N PRO A 264 11.73 27.94 0.79
CA PRO A 264 11.74 26.48 0.73
C PRO A 264 12.55 25.84 1.87
N GLU A 265 13.63 26.48 2.31
CA GLU A 265 14.44 26.05 3.46
C GLU A 265 13.66 26.13 4.79
N SER A 266 12.77 27.12 4.95
CA SER A 266 11.85 27.16 6.10
C SER A 266 10.99 25.90 6.16
N VAL A 267 10.48 25.46 5.00
CA VAL A 267 9.68 24.23 4.89
C VAL A 267 10.54 23.00 5.18
N ALA A 268 11.72 22.91 4.57
CA ALA A 268 12.64 21.77 4.76
C ALA A 268 13.03 21.59 6.24
N LYS A 269 13.33 22.69 6.94
CA LYS A 269 13.68 22.66 8.37
C LYS A 269 12.54 22.13 9.26
N ARG A 270 11.29 22.33 8.85
CA ARG A 270 10.10 22.03 9.66
C ARG A 270 9.19 20.97 9.04
N ILE A 271 9.69 20.19 8.09
CA ILE A 271 8.86 19.18 7.40
C ILE A 271 8.35 18.11 8.35
N GLU A 272 9.17 17.70 9.32
CA GLU A 272 8.77 16.73 10.35
C GLU A 272 7.61 17.29 11.19
N GLU A 273 7.66 18.56 11.61
CA GLU A 273 6.58 19.22 12.36
C GLU A 273 5.28 19.35 11.56
N ILE A 274 5.37 19.58 10.24
CA ILE A 274 4.20 19.64 9.34
C ILE A 274 3.50 18.27 9.30
N MET A 275 4.30 17.20 9.24
CA MET A 275 3.84 15.82 9.17
C MET A 275 3.59 15.17 10.53
N ASP A 276 3.81 15.91 11.62
CA ASP A 276 3.60 15.44 12.98
C ASP A 276 2.13 15.57 13.40
N PHE A 277 1.58 14.42 13.79
CA PHE A 277 0.22 14.26 14.30
C PHE A 277 0.19 14.16 15.84
N ASP A 278 1.31 14.25 16.55
CA ASP A 278 1.27 14.60 17.97
C ASP A 278 0.97 16.10 18.10
N ASP A 279 -0.24 16.40 18.55
CA ASP A 279 -0.68 17.78 18.77
C ASP A 279 -0.75 18.14 20.25
N SER A 280 -0.34 17.25 21.17
CA SER A 280 -0.59 17.37 22.62
C SER A 280 -0.15 18.72 23.19
N SER A 281 0.96 19.26 22.68
CA SER A 281 1.55 20.54 23.05
C SER A 281 1.11 21.74 22.18
N LYS A 282 0.39 21.50 21.07
CA LYS A 282 -0.04 22.53 20.12
C LYS A 282 -1.26 23.32 20.65
N PRO A 283 -1.37 24.62 20.36
CA PRO A 283 -2.55 25.41 20.69
C PRO A 283 -3.78 24.94 19.90
N GLU A 284 -4.98 25.27 20.38
CA GLU A 284 -6.26 24.82 19.79
C GLU A 284 -6.36 25.01 18.26
N LEU A 285 -5.91 26.17 17.76
CA LEU A 285 -5.90 26.48 16.33
C LEU A 285 -5.05 25.52 15.48
N LEU A 286 -4.08 24.85 16.09
CA LEU A 286 -3.14 23.90 15.49
C LEU A 286 -3.26 22.50 16.11
N LYS A 287 -4.45 22.14 16.61
CA LYS A 287 -4.79 20.76 16.91
C LYS A 287 -5.11 20.01 15.62
N ASN A 288 -4.91 18.70 15.61
CA ASN A 288 -5.34 17.83 14.53
C ASN A 288 -6.86 17.96 14.36
N GLN A 289 -7.30 17.83 13.12
CA GLN A 289 -8.71 17.94 12.77
C GLN A 289 -9.17 16.70 12.02
N TYR A 290 -10.47 16.48 12.05
CA TYR A 290 -11.17 15.45 11.27
C TYR A 290 -12.11 16.12 10.28
N PRO A 291 -11.55 16.83 9.27
CA PRO A 291 -12.28 17.83 8.51
C PRO A 291 -13.30 17.23 7.53
N LYS A 292 -14.35 18.02 7.28
CA LYS A 292 -15.29 17.89 6.14
C LYS A 292 -15.22 19.11 5.20
N MET A 293 -14.24 20.00 5.41
CA MET A 293 -14.00 21.20 4.62
C MET A 293 -12.56 21.73 4.82
N LEU A 294 -12.22 22.76 4.06
CA LEU A 294 -10.95 23.50 4.23
C LEU A 294 -10.76 24.03 5.65
N ASN A 295 -9.50 24.28 6.04
CA ASN A 295 -9.15 24.80 7.35
C ASN A 295 -9.62 26.26 7.56
N ASP A 296 -9.62 26.73 8.80
CA ASP A 296 -9.87 28.14 9.11
C ASP A 296 -8.65 29.00 8.72
N TYR A 297 -8.46 29.16 7.41
CA TYR A 297 -7.34 29.90 6.84
C TYR A 297 -7.31 31.37 7.29
N LYS A 298 -8.45 31.95 7.67
CA LYS A 298 -8.51 33.31 8.19
C LYS A 298 -7.79 33.40 9.54
N SER A 299 -8.20 32.58 10.51
CA SER A 299 -7.56 32.56 11.84
C SER A 299 -6.09 32.13 11.76
N LEU A 300 -5.78 31.15 10.90
CA LEU A 300 -4.40 30.71 10.65
C LEU A 300 -3.52 31.83 10.09
N ASN A 301 -4.02 32.59 9.11
CA ASN A 301 -3.27 33.71 8.52
C ASN A 301 -3.05 34.85 9.52
N GLU A 302 -4.08 35.19 10.29
CA GLU A 302 -3.96 36.19 11.35
C GLU A 302 -2.92 35.79 12.41
N ALA A 303 -2.91 34.52 12.81
CA ALA A 303 -1.91 33.98 13.72
C ALA A 303 -0.50 33.97 13.10
N ALA A 304 -0.37 33.53 11.86
CA ALA A 304 0.89 33.48 11.12
C ALA A 304 1.54 34.86 10.98
N LYS A 305 0.75 35.91 10.73
CA LYS A 305 1.24 37.31 10.63
C LYS A 305 1.90 37.81 11.92
N ARG A 306 1.47 37.32 13.08
CA ARG A 306 1.98 37.72 14.40
C ARG A 306 3.30 37.03 14.77
N LEU A 307 3.73 36.01 14.02
CA LEU A 307 5.01 35.35 14.25
C LEU A 307 6.20 36.29 13.97
N PRO A 308 7.37 36.06 14.60
CA PRO A 308 8.63 36.64 14.15
C PRO A 308 9.01 36.09 12.77
N PRO A 309 9.98 36.72 12.06
CA PRO A 309 10.54 36.16 10.83
C PRO A 309 10.93 34.69 10.98
N ASN A 310 10.70 33.90 9.94
CA ASN A 310 11.02 32.47 9.93
C ASN A 310 12.54 32.27 10.09
N ASP A 311 12.94 31.50 11.09
CA ASP A 311 14.34 31.20 11.35
C ASP A 311 14.86 30.12 10.41
N ASN A 312 15.58 30.54 9.37
CA ASN A 312 16.21 29.64 8.40
C ASN A 312 17.65 29.24 8.78
N SER A 313 18.14 29.63 9.96
CA SER A 313 19.47 29.20 10.41
C SER A 313 19.53 27.67 10.57
N GLY A 314 20.58 27.07 10.04
CA GLY A 314 20.76 25.60 10.05
C GLY A 314 19.76 24.81 9.22
N ALA A 315 18.92 25.46 8.40
CA ALA A 315 18.00 24.77 7.52
C ALA A 315 18.76 23.95 6.45
N PRO A 316 18.28 22.74 6.09
CA PRO A 316 18.86 21.97 4.99
C PRO A 316 18.81 22.78 3.68
N PRO A 317 19.85 22.71 2.84
CA PRO A 317 19.83 23.39 1.54
C PRO A 317 18.72 22.81 0.66
N VAL A 318 17.95 23.69 0.03
CA VAL A 318 16.92 23.29 -0.95
C VAL A 318 17.34 23.78 -2.32
N SER A 319 17.70 22.85 -3.21
CA SER A 319 18.14 23.18 -4.57
C SER A 319 17.18 22.62 -5.61
N VAL A 320 16.79 23.49 -6.55
CA VAL A 320 16.24 23.14 -7.86
C VAL A 320 17.08 23.78 -8.99
N LYS A 321 18.29 24.23 -8.66
CA LYS A 321 19.13 25.00 -9.56
C LYS A 321 19.53 24.16 -10.77
N GLY A 322 19.29 24.69 -11.97
CA GLY A 322 19.57 24.02 -13.23
C GLY A 322 18.58 22.92 -13.63
N ARG A 323 17.62 22.57 -12.75
CA ARG A 323 16.56 21.60 -13.07
C ARG A 323 15.59 22.15 -14.09
N VAL A 324 15.17 21.30 -15.01
CA VAL A 324 14.12 21.63 -15.99
C VAL A 324 12.76 21.34 -15.38
N VAL A 325 11.99 22.40 -15.14
CA VAL A 325 10.69 22.35 -14.47
C VAL A 325 9.60 22.69 -15.47
N VAL A 326 8.61 21.81 -15.61
CA VAL A 326 7.41 22.07 -16.40
C VAL A 326 6.27 22.40 -15.46
N ILE A 327 5.61 23.55 -15.65
CA ILE A 327 4.42 23.95 -14.88
C ILE A 327 3.29 24.22 -15.85
N THR A 328 2.18 23.48 -15.70
CA THR A 328 1.01 23.62 -16.57
C THR A 328 -0.02 24.61 -16.02
N GLY A 329 -0.74 25.31 -16.91
CA GLY A 329 -1.64 26.40 -16.52
C GLY A 329 -0.91 27.55 -15.83
N ALA A 330 0.26 27.91 -16.35
CA ALA A 330 1.20 28.84 -15.74
C ALA A 330 1.25 30.23 -16.39
N GLY A 331 0.32 30.55 -17.31
CA GLY A 331 0.24 31.88 -17.93
C GLY A 331 -0.39 32.94 -17.01
N ALA A 332 -1.12 32.51 -15.99
CA ALA A 332 -1.77 33.39 -15.01
C ALA A 332 -1.94 32.72 -13.64
N GLY A 333 -2.43 33.48 -12.65
CA GLY A 333 -2.82 32.97 -11.33
C GLY A 333 -1.71 32.22 -10.59
N LEU A 334 -2.07 31.09 -9.97
CA LEU A 334 -1.15 30.27 -9.18
C LEU A 334 0.06 29.79 -9.99
N GLY A 335 -0.19 29.22 -11.17
CA GLY A 335 0.86 28.61 -11.99
C GLY A 335 1.90 29.64 -12.42
N ARG A 336 1.48 30.87 -12.71
CA ARG A 336 2.40 31.98 -13.00
C ARG A 336 3.34 32.25 -11.83
N ASP A 337 2.79 32.40 -10.63
CA ASP A 337 3.59 32.73 -9.45
C ASP A 337 4.50 31.56 -9.04
N TYR A 338 4.06 30.32 -9.26
CA TYR A 338 4.92 29.14 -9.13
C TYR A 338 6.07 29.19 -10.14
N ALA A 339 5.80 29.45 -11.42
CA ALA A 339 6.82 29.53 -12.46
C ALA A 339 7.89 30.60 -12.15
N ILE A 340 7.46 31.77 -11.69
CA ILE A 340 8.36 32.84 -11.26
C ILE A 340 9.19 32.40 -10.04
N ALA A 341 8.57 31.75 -9.05
CA ALA A 341 9.28 31.29 -7.86
C ALA A 341 10.33 30.20 -8.19
N PHE A 342 9.99 29.23 -9.04
CA PHE A 342 10.94 28.21 -9.51
C PHE A 342 12.11 28.81 -10.29
N ALA A 343 11.84 29.77 -11.18
CA ALA A 343 12.89 30.45 -11.93
C ALA A 343 13.82 31.26 -11.01
N LYS A 344 13.27 31.95 -9.99
CA LYS A 344 14.06 32.64 -8.96
C LYS A 344 14.93 31.69 -8.15
N ALA A 345 14.46 30.46 -7.92
CA ALA A 345 15.24 29.40 -7.28
C ALA A 345 16.29 28.75 -8.22
N GLY A 346 16.43 29.26 -9.44
CA GLY A 346 17.47 28.87 -10.40
C GLY A 346 17.09 27.72 -11.33
N ALA A 347 15.81 27.33 -11.39
CA ALA A 347 15.33 26.35 -12.35
C ALA A 347 15.17 26.93 -13.76
N LYS A 348 15.20 26.06 -14.78
CA LYS A 348 14.83 26.36 -16.15
C LYS A 348 13.36 26.01 -16.34
N VAL A 349 12.51 27.00 -16.52
CA VAL A 349 11.05 26.80 -16.41
C VAL A 349 10.37 26.77 -17.79
N VAL A 350 9.71 25.65 -18.11
CA VAL A 350 8.72 25.61 -19.19
C VAL A 350 7.38 26.04 -18.64
N VAL A 351 6.92 27.21 -19.09
CA VAL A 351 5.61 27.77 -18.78
C VAL A 351 4.62 27.25 -19.81
N ASN A 352 3.78 26.28 -19.42
CA ASN A 352 2.69 25.82 -20.26
C ASN A 352 1.40 26.59 -19.93
N ASP A 353 0.77 27.18 -20.93
CA ASP A 353 -0.57 27.75 -20.85
C ASP A 353 -1.20 27.81 -22.24
N PHE A 354 -2.37 27.19 -22.41
CA PHE A 354 -3.01 27.11 -23.73
C PHE A 354 -3.46 28.47 -24.28
N LYS A 355 -3.55 29.51 -23.43
CA LYS A 355 -3.91 30.87 -23.87
C LYS A 355 -2.66 31.70 -24.14
N ASP A 356 -1.86 31.96 -23.12
CA ASP A 356 -0.68 32.84 -23.24
C ASP A 356 0.38 32.55 -22.15
N PRO A 357 1.43 31.79 -22.46
CA PRO A 357 2.56 31.57 -21.57
C PRO A 357 3.64 32.66 -21.70
N PHE A 358 3.67 33.40 -22.82
CA PHE A 358 4.82 34.19 -23.21
C PHE A 358 5.00 35.43 -22.35
N LYS A 359 3.91 36.01 -21.86
CA LYS A 359 3.99 37.11 -20.90
C LYS A 359 4.80 36.72 -19.66
N VAL A 360 4.54 35.54 -19.10
CA VAL A 360 5.26 35.05 -17.90
C VAL A 360 6.70 34.68 -18.23
N VAL A 361 6.96 34.13 -19.42
CA VAL A 361 8.32 33.87 -19.90
C VAL A 361 9.15 35.15 -19.96
N GLU A 362 8.60 36.23 -20.51
CA GLU A 362 9.30 37.52 -20.59
C GLU A 362 9.50 38.15 -19.21
N GLU A 363 8.53 38.01 -18.30
CA GLU A 363 8.70 38.43 -16.89
C GLU A 363 9.84 37.67 -16.19
N ILE A 364 9.95 36.35 -16.40
CA ILE A 364 11.03 35.53 -15.84
C ILE A 364 12.38 35.95 -16.42
N LYS A 365 12.48 36.11 -17.73
CA LYS A 365 13.73 36.53 -18.40
C LYS A 365 14.16 37.93 -17.97
N ALA A 366 13.21 38.87 -17.83
CA ALA A 366 13.49 40.23 -17.36
C ALA A 366 14.03 40.24 -15.91
N ALA A 367 13.64 39.27 -15.09
CA ALA A 367 14.18 39.06 -13.76
C ALA A 367 15.51 38.26 -13.73
N GLY A 368 16.08 37.93 -14.90
CA GLY A 368 17.34 37.19 -15.03
C GLY A 368 17.22 35.66 -14.95
N GLY A 369 15.99 35.12 -14.94
CA GLY A 369 15.74 33.68 -14.95
C GLY A 369 15.72 33.09 -16.37
N GLU A 370 15.70 31.76 -16.46
CA GLU A 370 15.60 31.02 -17.73
C GLU A 370 14.21 30.40 -17.87
N ALA A 371 13.49 30.75 -18.94
CA ALA A 371 12.17 30.19 -19.23
C ALA A 371 11.90 30.01 -20.72
N HIS A 372 10.99 29.09 -21.02
CA HIS A 372 10.49 28.78 -22.36
C HIS A 372 8.96 28.62 -22.33
N GLY A 373 8.29 29.05 -23.40
CA GLY A 373 6.83 29.03 -23.49
C GLY A 373 6.31 27.78 -24.20
N ASP A 374 5.18 27.28 -23.74
CA ASP A 374 4.42 26.20 -24.38
C ASP A 374 2.92 26.54 -24.39
N GLN A 375 2.29 26.47 -25.57
CA GLN A 375 0.87 26.80 -25.77
C GLN A 375 -0.03 25.59 -26.01
N HIS A 376 0.48 24.38 -25.83
CA HIS A 376 -0.27 23.17 -26.12
C HIS A 376 -1.28 22.86 -25.01
N ASP A 377 -2.42 22.28 -25.39
CA ASP A 377 -3.47 21.89 -24.45
C ASP A 377 -3.10 20.57 -23.73
N VAL A 378 -3.09 20.56 -22.40
CA VAL A 378 -2.76 19.38 -21.58
C VAL A 378 -3.70 18.19 -21.82
N ALA A 379 -4.94 18.45 -22.24
CA ALA A 379 -5.98 17.45 -22.43
C ALA A 379 -5.93 16.78 -23.81
N SER A 380 -5.26 17.37 -24.80
CA SER A 380 -5.20 16.81 -26.17
C SER A 380 -3.81 16.77 -26.80
N GLN A 381 -2.83 17.47 -26.23
CA GLN A 381 -1.51 17.70 -26.83
C GLN A 381 -0.37 17.47 -25.81
N ALA A 382 -0.57 16.58 -24.84
CA ALA A 382 0.43 16.25 -23.82
C ALA A 382 1.78 15.82 -24.43
N LYS A 383 1.77 15.12 -25.57
CA LYS A 383 2.99 14.74 -26.29
C LYS A 383 3.74 15.96 -26.81
N ASP A 384 3.05 16.92 -27.41
CA ASP A 384 3.67 18.14 -27.94
C ASP A 384 4.32 18.97 -26.81
N ILE A 385 3.73 18.97 -25.61
CA ILE A 385 4.31 19.60 -24.42
C ILE A 385 5.65 18.94 -24.06
N ILE A 386 5.68 17.62 -23.92
CA ILE A 386 6.91 16.90 -23.55
C ILE A 386 7.96 17.03 -24.66
N ASP A 387 7.58 16.87 -25.92
CA ASP A 387 8.48 17.06 -27.07
C ASP A 387 9.08 18.48 -27.06
N ASN A 388 8.27 19.52 -26.79
CA ASN A 388 8.77 20.91 -26.71
C ASN A 388 9.82 21.07 -25.60
N VAL A 389 9.59 20.47 -24.42
CA VAL A 389 10.52 20.51 -23.29
C VAL A 389 11.84 19.82 -23.66
N ILE A 390 11.76 18.61 -24.23
CA ILE A 390 12.94 17.83 -24.62
C ILE A 390 13.70 18.51 -25.77
N ASN A 391 13.02 19.04 -26.78
CA ASN A 391 13.65 19.79 -27.87
C ASN A 391 14.39 21.04 -27.36
N LYS A 392 13.84 21.71 -26.34
CA LYS A 392 14.42 22.94 -25.80
C LYS A 392 15.59 22.68 -24.84
N TYR A 393 15.44 21.73 -23.92
CA TYR A 393 16.34 21.55 -22.78
C TYR A 393 16.99 20.17 -22.70
N GLY A 394 16.62 19.23 -23.57
CA GLY A 394 17.15 17.87 -23.62
C GLY A 394 16.67 16.94 -22.50
N THR A 395 15.94 17.43 -21.51
CA THR A 395 15.46 16.65 -20.36
C THR A 395 14.27 17.32 -19.67
N ILE A 396 13.60 16.60 -18.79
CA ILE A 396 12.60 17.10 -17.83
C ILE A 396 12.91 16.53 -16.45
N ASP A 397 13.08 17.38 -15.43
CA ASP A 397 13.41 16.96 -14.05
C ASP A 397 12.20 17.00 -13.12
N VAL A 398 11.35 18.02 -13.29
CA VAL A 398 10.21 18.30 -12.42
C VAL A 398 8.97 18.54 -13.28
N LEU A 399 7.86 17.94 -12.89
CA LEU A 399 6.54 18.19 -13.48
C LEU A 399 5.56 18.66 -12.40
N VAL A 400 5.06 19.88 -12.53
CA VAL A 400 4.01 20.44 -11.68
C VAL A 400 2.70 20.48 -12.48
N ASN A 401 1.85 19.50 -12.23
CA ASN A 401 0.54 19.38 -12.89
C ASN A 401 -0.48 20.33 -12.22
N ASN A 402 -0.50 21.58 -12.67
CA ASN A 402 -1.32 22.67 -12.11
C ASN A 402 -2.49 23.09 -13.02
N ALA A 403 -2.48 22.74 -14.30
CA ALA A 403 -3.55 23.11 -15.23
C ALA A 403 -4.95 22.74 -14.72
N GLY A 404 -5.92 23.61 -14.99
CA GLY A 404 -7.26 23.45 -14.46
C GLY A 404 -8.30 24.39 -15.04
N ILE A 405 -9.56 23.95 -14.96
CA ILE A 405 -10.74 24.71 -15.34
C ILE A 405 -11.86 24.50 -14.32
N LEU A 406 -12.82 25.42 -14.25
CA LEU A 406 -14.05 25.22 -13.48
C LEU A 406 -15.26 25.15 -14.41
N ARG A 407 -16.19 24.26 -14.07
CA ARG A 407 -17.53 24.13 -14.65
C ARG A 407 -18.52 23.87 -13.52
N ASP A 408 -18.52 24.80 -12.56
CA ASP A 408 -19.28 24.67 -11.33
C ASP A 408 -20.79 24.71 -11.62
N LYS A 409 -21.48 23.71 -11.11
CA LYS A 409 -22.90 23.52 -11.28
C LYS A 409 -23.42 22.57 -10.21
N SER A 410 -24.57 22.88 -9.61
CA SER A 410 -25.30 21.87 -8.82
C SER A 410 -25.40 20.57 -9.63
N PHE A 411 -25.20 19.41 -9.01
CA PHE A 411 -25.24 18.11 -9.65
C PHE A 411 -26.51 17.90 -10.49
N ALA A 412 -27.66 18.43 -10.03
CA ALA A 412 -28.91 18.41 -10.78
C ALA A 412 -28.83 19.10 -12.16
N LYS A 413 -28.05 20.16 -12.30
CA LYS A 413 -27.94 20.96 -13.53
C LYS A 413 -26.66 20.69 -14.34
N MET A 414 -25.70 19.95 -13.79
CA MET A 414 -24.42 19.64 -14.44
C MET A 414 -24.62 18.75 -15.68
N SER A 415 -24.14 19.16 -16.83
CA SER A 415 -24.18 18.32 -18.04
C SER A 415 -23.04 17.29 -18.02
N TYR A 416 -23.17 16.23 -18.83
CA TYR A 416 -22.08 15.27 -19.00
C TYR A 416 -20.87 15.89 -19.72
N GLU A 417 -21.10 16.86 -20.60
CA GLU A 417 -20.02 17.60 -21.25
C GLU A 417 -19.21 18.43 -20.24
N GLU A 418 -19.89 19.14 -19.34
CA GLU A 418 -19.25 19.91 -18.25
C GLU A 418 -18.47 18.98 -17.31
N TRP A 419 -18.99 17.78 -17.05
CA TRP A 419 -18.29 16.72 -16.32
C TRP A 419 -17.01 16.30 -17.04
N LEU A 420 -17.11 15.89 -18.32
CA LEU A 420 -15.99 15.39 -19.10
C LEU A 420 -14.90 16.45 -19.33
N GLN A 421 -15.27 17.71 -19.57
CA GLN A 421 -14.29 18.79 -19.74
C GLN A 421 -13.37 18.90 -18.50
N VAL A 422 -13.95 18.85 -17.30
CA VAL A 422 -13.21 18.91 -16.03
C VAL A 422 -12.36 17.65 -15.84
N GLN A 423 -12.92 16.45 -16.03
CA GLN A 423 -12.16 15.19 -15.94
C GLN A 423 -10.96 15.19 -16.90
N LYS A 424 -11.16 15.62 -18.15
CA LYS A 424 -10.13 15.57 -19.20
C LYS A 424 -8.95 16.49 -18.90
N VAL A 425 -9.20 17.72 -18.45
CA VAL A 425 -8.12 18.66 -18.10
C VAL A 425 -7.40 18.22 -16.83
N HIS A 426 -8.15 17.87 -15.78
CA HIS A 426 -7.55 17.65 -14.47
C HIS A 426 -6.95 16.26 -14.30
N LEU A 427 -7.70 15.21 -14.65
CA LEU A 427 -7.27 13.83 -14.42
C LEU A 427 -6.50 13.30 -15.62
N ASN A 428 -7.09 13.31 -16.82
CA ASN A 428 -6.44 12.76 -18.01
C ASN A 428 -5.19 13.57 -18.40
N GLY A 429 -5.26 14.90 -18.35
CA GLY A 429 -4.09 15.76 -18.61
C GLY A 429 -2.92 15.45 -17.66
N THR A 430 -3.21 15.30 -16.36
CA THR A 430 -2.20 14.89 -15.36
C THR A 430 -1.61 13.51 -15.67
N PHE A 431 -2.46 12.54 -15.98
CA PHE A 431 -2.02 11.18 -16.35
C PHE A 431 -1.14 11.20 -17.61
N ASN A 432 -1.65 11.76 -18.72
CA ASN A 432 -0.99 11.75 -20.03
C ASN A 432 0.38 12.44 -19.97
N LEU A 433 0.47 13.62 -19.36
CA LEU A 433 1.74 14.34 -19.20
C LEU A 433 2.73 13.57 -18.34
N THR A 434 2.27 13.05 -17.20
CA THR A 434 3.15 12.30 -16.29
C THR A 434 3.63 11.01 -16.92
N GLN A 435 2.77 10.31 -17.68
CA GLN A 435 3.09 9.06 -18.37
C GLN A 435 4.15 9.28 -19.46
N LEU A 436 4.07 10.40 -20.20
CA LEU A 436 5.06 10.78 -21.21
C LEU A 436 6.37 11.30 -20.61
N ALA A 437 6.33 11.97 -19.46
CA ALA A 437 7.53 12.39 -18.72
C ALA A 437 8.23 11.20 -18.03
N TRP A 438 7.48 10.14 -17.69
CA TRP A 438 7.94 9.04 -16.86
C TRP A 438 9.21 8.34 -17.37
N PRO A 439 9.34 7.98 -18.67
CA PRO A 439 10.54 7.34 -19.19
C PRO A 439 11.79 8.20 -18.99
N HIS A 440 11.68 9.52 -19.14
CA HIS A 440 12.79 10.45 -18.92
C HIS A 440 13.21 10.49 -17.45
N PHE A 441 12.27 10.40 -16.51
CA PHE A 441 12.59 10.31 -15.09
C PHE A 441 13.27 8.99 -14.72
N LEU A 442 12.76 7.88 -15.27
CA LEU A 442 13.31 6.54 -15.01
C LEU A 442 14.72 6.38 -15.57
N GLU A 443 14.99 6.88 -16.78
CA GLU A 443 16.28 6.77 -17.45
C GLU A 443 17.40 7.40 -16.63
N LYS A 444 17.16 8.60 -16.07
CA LYS A 444 18.15 9.33 -15.28
C LYS A 444 18.07 9.09 -13.78
N LYS A 445 17.18 8.21 -13.32
CA LYS A 445 16.91 7.94 -11.90
C LYS A 445 16.68 9.22 -11.08
N PHE A 446 15.93 10.15 -11.66
CA PHE A 446 15.53 11.38 -10.99
C PHE A 446 14.23 11.90 -11.60
N GLY A 447 13.23 12.11 -10.76
CA GLY A 447 12.00 12.81 -11.13
C GLY A 447 11.28 13.36 -9.91
N ARG A 448 10.69 14.54 -10.04
CA ARG A 448 9.80 15.11 -9.02
C ARG A 448 8.48 15.49 -9.68
N VAL A 449 7.40 14.90 -9.19
CA VAL A 449 6.06 15.21 -9.68
C VAL A 449 5.27 15.83 -8.53
N VAL A 450 4.76 17.04 -8.75
CA VAL A 450 3.89 17.72 -7.80
C VAL A 450 2.52 17.88 -8.45
N ASN A 451 1.56 17.10 -7.96
CA ASN A 451 0.21 17.12 -8.49
C ASN A 451 -0.67 18.05 -7.65
N ILE A 452 -1.40 18.96 -8.31
CA ILE A 452 -2.29 19.88 -7.61
C ILE A 452 -3.68 19.24 -7.45
N SER A 453 -4.04 18.90 -6.21
CA SER A 453 -5.40 18.50 -5.82
C SER A 453 -6.19 19.73 -5.32
N SER A 454 -7.19 19.53 -4.47
CA SER A 454 -8.00 20.58 -3.83
C SER A 454 -8.72 20.03 -2.61
N THR A 455 -8.99 20.87 -1.62
CA THR A 455 -9.89 20.54 -0.50
C THR A 455 -11.31 20.22 -0.95
N SER A 456 -11.76 20.72 -2.12
CA SER A 456 -13.01 20.26 -2.74
C SER A 456 -12.91 18.81 -3.21
N GLY A 457 -11.73 18.33 -3.59
CA GLY A 457 -11.50 16.93 -3.93
C GLY A 457 -11.40 16.05 -2.69
N ILE A 458 -10.72 16.53 -1.65
CA ILE A 458 -10.53 15.77 -0.40
C ILE A 458 -11.86 15.63 0.36
N TYR A 459 -12.68 16.68 0.44
CA TYR A 459 -13.85 16.71 1.33
C TYR A 459 -15.20 16.83 0.62
N GLY A 460 -15.21 16.85 -0.72
CA GLY A 460 -16.37 17.23 -1.53
C GLY A 460 -16.80 18.69 -1.36
N ASN A 461 -17.51 19.24 -2.35
CA ASN A 461 -18.09 20.58 -2.23
C ASN A 461 -19.36 20.73 -3.07
N PHE A 462 -20.39 21.38 -2.52
CA PHE A 462 -21.67 21.57 -3.21
C PHE A 462 -21.44 22.27 -4.55
N GLY A 463 -22.00 21.73 -5.64
CA GLY A 463 -21.91 22.32 -6.97
C GLY A 463 -20.60 22.04 -7.70
N GLN A 464 -19.74 21.18 -7.15
CA GLN A 464 -18.43 20.85 -7.72
C GLN A 464 -18.22 19.35 -7.89
N ALA A 465 -19.27 18.57 -8.16
CA ALA A 465 -19.18 17.11 -8.25
C ALA A 465 -18.12 16.62 -9.26
N ASN A 466 -18.02 17.27 -10.42
CA ASN A 466 -16.98 17.02 -11.43
C ASN A 466 -15.57 17.35 -10.92
N TYR A 467 -15.39 18.55 -10.36
CA TYR A 467 -14.09 19.01 -9.88
C TYR A 467 -13.61 18.21 -8.68
N ALA A 468 -14.50 17.93 -7.73
CA ALA A 468 -14.23 17.09 -6.56
C ALA A 468 -13.80 15.68 -6.98
N ALA A 469 -14.54 15.03 -7.88
CA ALA A 469 -14.18 13.70 -8.39
C ALA A 469 -12.81 13.71 -9.07
N ALA A 470 -12.54 14.67 -9.97
CA ALA A 470 -11.25 14.76 -10.65
C ALA A 470 -10.08 15.02 -9.69
N LYS A 471 -10.22 15.96 -8.76
CA LYS A 471 -9.16 16.31 -7.81
C LYS A 471 -8.92 15.22 -6.76
N CYS A 472 -9.94 14.47 -6.36
CA CYS A 472 -9.78 13.29 -5.52
C CYS A 472 -9.09 12.16 -6.28
N ALA A 473 -9.45 11.93 -7.54
CA ALA A 473 -8.81 10.93 -8.40
C ALA A 473 -7.30 11.16 -8.58
N ILE A 474 -6.85 12.42 -8.64
CA ILE A 474 -5.43 12.78 -8.68
C ILE A 474 -4.67 12.25 -7.44
N ILE A 475 -5.30 12.22 -6.26
CA ILE A 475 -4.66 11.69 -5.04
C ILE A 475 -4.39 10.19 -5.21
N GLY A 476 -5.37 9.44 -5.73
CA GLY A 476 -5.26 7.99 -5.96
C GLY A 476 -4.22 7.65 -7.03
N LEU A 477 -4.19 8.42 -8.12
CA LEU A 477 -3.13 8.36 -9.12
C LEU A 477 -1.76 8.57 -8.48
N SER A 478 -1.60 9.66 -7.72
CA SER A 478 -0.32 10.08 -7.15
C SER A 478 0.26 9.06 -6.17
N LYS A 479 -0.59 8.43 -5.34
CA LYS A 479 -0.18 7.38 -4.42
C LYS A 479 0.41 6.17 -5.14
N THR A 480 -0.23 5.72 -6.22
CA THR A 480 0.32 4.64 -7.06
C THR A 480 1.65 5.03 -7.70
N LEU A 481 1.76 6.24 -8.24
CA LEU A 481 3.02 6.70 -8.84
C LEU A 481 4.15 6.82 -7.83
N ALA A 482 3.85 7.23 -6.59
CA ALA A 482 4.83 7.26 -5.51
C ALA A 482 5.39 5.86 -5.21
N ILE A 483 4.54 4.82 -5.23
CA ILE A 483 4.95 3.42 -5.07
C ILE A 483 5.81 2.96 -6.25
N GLU A 484 5.37 3.20 -7.49
CA GLU A 484 6.08 2.75 -8.70
C GLU A 484 7.42 3.49 -8.92
N GLY A 485 7.49 4.76 -8.54
CA GLY A 485 8.67 5.62 -8.73
C GLY A 485 9.76 5.45 -7.68
N ALA A 486 9.44 4.88 -6.51
CA ALA A 486 10.33 4.84 -5.35
C ALA A 486 11.72 4.24 -5.65
N ARG A 487 11.77 3.12 -6.40
CA ARG A 487 13.03 2.43 -6.74
C ARG A 487 13.91 3.19 -7.74
N SER A 488 13.38 4.22 -8.39
CA SER A 488 14.07 5.01 -9.41
C SER A 488 14.26 6.47 -8.98
N ASN A 489 14.11 6.78 -7.69
CA ASN A 489 14.17 8.15 -7.16
C ASN A 489 13.24 9.11 -7.92
N VAL A 490 12.07 8.60 -8.31
CA VAL A 490 10.95 9.39 -8.82
C VAL A 490 9.96 9.55 -7.69
N LYS A 491 9.82 10.78 -7.19
CA LYS A 491 8.97 11.11 -6.04
C LYS A 491 7.75 11.88 -6.50
N VAL A 492 6.58 11.51 -5.99
CA VAL A 492 5.30 12.07 -6.39
C VAL A 492 4.55 12.50 -5.14
N ASN A 493 4.23 13.78 -5.01
CA ASN A 493 3.50 14.33 -3.86
C ASN A 493 2.33 15.19 -4.33
N VAL A 494 1.36 15.41 -3.45
CA VAL A 494 0.12 16.12 -3.75
C VAL A 494 0.00 17.37 -2.88
N VAL A 495 -0.42 18.48 -3.50
CA VAL A 495 -0.72 19.72 -2.78
C VAL A 495 -2.15 20.16 -3.09
N ALA A 496 -2.93 20.44 -2.05
CA ALA A 496 -4.23 21.09 -2.10
C ALA A 496 -4.08 22.55 -1.64
N PRO A 497 -3.83 23.50 -2.57
CA PRO A 497 -3.58 24.88 -2.20
C PRO A 497 -4.88 25.62 -1.84
N HIS A 498 -4.80 26.51 -0.86
CA HIS A 498 -5.76 27.58 -0.61
C HIS A 498 -5.10 28.93 -0.91
N ALA A 499 -5.44 29.48 -2.07
CA ALA A 499 -4.87 30.73 -2.54
C ALA A 499 -5.83 31.47 -3.47
N GLU A 500 -5.61 32.78 -3.59
CA GLU A 500 -6.31 33.62 -4.54
C GLU A 500 -5.87 33.29 -5.97
N THR A 501 -6.86 33.02 -6.82
CA THR A 501 -6.67 32.64 -8.22
C THR A 501 -7.70 33.38 -9.05
N ALA A 502 -7.48 33.48 -10.37
CA ALA A 502 -8.51 33.95 -11.29
C ALA A 502 -9.84 33.16 -11.18
N MET A 503 -9.78 31.91 -10.71
CA MET A 503 -10.92 31.02 -10.50
C MET A 503 -11.64 31.23 -9.15
N THR A 504 -10.97 31.81 -8.15
CA THR A 504 -11.52 32.07 -6.79
C THR A 504 -11.83 33.55 -6.53
N MET A 505 -11.47 34.45 -7.45
CA MET A 505 -11.73 35.90 -7.34
C MET A 505 -13.22 36.27 -7.15
N THR A 506 -14.15 35.47 -7.67
CA THR A 506 -15.60 35.71 -7.52
C THR A 506 -16.17 35.17 -6.20
N ILE A 507 -15.39 34.39 -5.44
CA ILE A 507 -15.79 33.77 -4.18
C ILE A 507 -15.33 34.60 -2.98
N PHE A 508 -14.18 35.27 -3.06
CA PHE A 508 -13.64 36.10 -1.97
C PHE A 508 -14.40 37.43 -1.82
N ARG A 509 -14.65 37.85 -0.58
CA ARG A 509 -15.14 39.20 -0.27
C ARG A 509 -14.04 40.21 -0.54
N GLU A 510 -14.38 41.48 -0.78
CA GLU A 510 -13.37 42.51 -1.06
C GLU A 510 -12.33 42.67 0.06
N GLU A 511 -12.75 42.42 1.29
CA GLU A 511 -11.94 42.47 2.52
C GLU A 511 -10.91 41.33 2.60
N ASP A 512 -11.16 40.22 1.89
CA ASP A 512 -10.32 39.02 1.91
C ASP A 512 -9.30 38.99 0.74
N LYS A 513 -9.38 39.96 -0.18
CA LYS A 513 -8.41 40.10 -1.28
C LYS A 513 -7.01 40.34 -0.72
N ASN A 514 -6.01 39.72 -1.33
CA ASN A 514 -4.59 39.76 -0.98
C ASN A 514 -4.18 39.06 0.34
N LEU A 515 -5.06 38.28 0.99
CA LEU A 515 -4.73 37.51 2.20
C LEU A 515 -4.02 36.19 1.88
N TYR A 516 -4.30 35.61 0.72
CA TYR A 516 -3.82 34.29 0.33
C TYR A 516 -3.05 34.32 -1.00
N PRO A 517 -1.97 35.11 -1.13
CA PRO A 517 -1.24 35.18 -2.38
C PRO A 517 -0.54 33.83 -2.69
N PRO A 518 -0.48 33.42 -3.97
CA PRO A 518 0.16 32.17 -4.41
C PRO A 518 1.57 31.91 -3.86
N LYS A 519 2.33 32.99 -3.61
CA LYS A 519 3.66 32.94 -3.01
C LYS A 519 3.72 32.24 -1.65
N LEU A 520 2.59 32.09 -0.94
CA LEU A 520 2.52 31.37 0.34
C LEU A 520 2.37 29.86 0.19
N VAL A 521 2.27 29.35 -1.05
CA VAL A 521 2.27 27.92 -1.36
C VAL A 521 3.57 27.52 -2.08
N ALA A 522 4.13 28.42 -2.90
CA ALA A 522 5.33 28.16 -3.71
C ALA A 522 6.53 27.55 -2.94
N PRO A 523 6.86 27.95 -1.70
CA PRO A 523 7.94 27.32 -0.93
C PRO A 523 7.81 25.81 -0.78
N LEU A 524 6.59 25.32 -0.52
CA LEU A 524 6.31 23.89 -0.43
C LEU A 524 6.52 23.20 -1.78
N LEU A 525 6.06 23.80 -2.88
CA LEU A 525 6.21 23.21 -4.21
C LEU A 525 7.69 23.07 -4.60
N ILE A 526 8.51 24.08 -4.29
CA ILE A 526 9.95 24.05 -4.55
C ILE A 526 10.63 23.00 -3.67
N TYR A 527 10.26 22.91 -2.38
CA TYR A 527 10.76 21.85 -1.50
C TYR A 527 10.43 20.45 -2.05
N LEU A 528 9.18 20.21 -2.49
CA LEU A 528 8.73 18.94 -3.09
C LEU A 528 9.35 18.66 -4.47
N ALA A 529 10.02 19.63 -5.07
CA ALA A 529 10.74 19.51 -6.32
C ALA A 529 12.27 19.41 -6.14
N SER A 530 12.74 19.39 -4.89
CA SER A 530 14.16 19.49 -4.57
C SER A 530 14.93 18.20 -4.78
N ASP A 531 16.26 18.32 -4.94
CA ASP A 531 17.17 17.20 -5.18
C ASP A 531 17.11 16.14 -4.08
N ASP A 532 17.20 16.57 -2.82
CA ASP A 532 17.34 15.71 -1.65
C ASP A 532 16.03 15.46 -0.89
N LEU A 533 14.88 15.64 -1.55
CA LEU A 533 13.56 15.43 -0.96
C LEU A 533 13.46 14.02 -0.34
N PRO A 534 13.20 13.83 0.97
CA PRO A 534 13.11 12.50 1.58
C PRO A 534 11.77 11.81 1.33
N ILE A 535 10.69 12.56 1.17
CA ILE A 535 9.29 12.08 1.18
C ILE A 535 8.67 11.86 -0.20
N THR A 536 7.70 10.93 -0.28
CA THR A 536 6.89 10.65 -1.48
C THR A 536 5.54 10.10 -1.06
N GLY A 537 4.50 10.30 -1.87
CA GLY A 537 3.14 9.83 -1.62
C GLY A 537 2.33 10.68 -0.63
N GLU A 538 2.87 11.82 -0.20
CA GLU A 538 2.25 12.67 0.81
C GLU A 538 1.20 13.63 0.23
N LEU A 539 0.21 13.97 1.06
CA LEU A 539 -0.84 14.94 0.74
C LEU A 539 -0.77 16.13 1.69
N PHE A 540 -0.49 17.31 1.13
CA PHE A 540 -0.41 18.55 1.89
C PHE A 540 -1.58 19.48 1.57
N GLU A 541 -2.07 20.17 2.60
CA GLU A 541 -2.87 21.39 2.44
C GLU A 541 -2.00 22.60 2.79
N ALA A 542 -2.06 23.66 1.98
CA ALA A 542 -1.20 24.82 2.17
C ALA A 542 -1.89 26.13 1.75
N GLY A 543 -1.74 27.17 2.56
CA GLY A 543 -2.30 28.49 2.28
C GLY A 543 -2.18 29.43 3.48
N GLY A 544 -2.18 30.74 3.22
CA GLY A 544 -2.22 31.75 4.29
C GLY A 544 -1.04 31.75 5.27
N GLY A 545 0.09 31.11 4.95
CA GLY A 545 1.20 30.93 5.88
C GLY A 545 1.04 29.69 6.77
N TRP A 546 0.15 28.76 6.43
CA TRP A 546 0.01 27.47 7.10
C TRP A 546 0.29 26.33 6.11
N ILE A 547 0.92 25.26 6.61
CA ILE A 547 1.04 23.98 5.92
C ILE A 547 0.69 22.85 6.89
N GLY A 548 -0.17 21.93 6.46
CA GLY A 548 -0.47 20.68 7.17
C GLY A 548 -0.43 19.47 6.25
N ASN A 549 -0.30 18.29 6.85
CA ASN A 549 -0.35 16.99 6.16
C ASN A 549 -1.72 16.34 6.41
N THR A 550 -2.25 15.62 5.41
CA THR A 550 -3.53 14.93 5.50
C THR A 550 -3.34 13.45 5.22
N ARG A 551 -3.84 12.60 6.12
CA ARG A 551 -3.75 11.14 6.04
C ARG A 551 -5.10 10.47 6.33
N TRP A 552 -5.13 9.16 6.22
CA TRP A 552 -6.26 8.36 6.68
C TRP A 552 -6.17 8.06 8.18
N GLN A 553 -7.31 8.14 8.86
CA GLN A 553 -7.52 7.59 10.19
C GLN A 553 -8.72 6.64 10.13
N ARG A 554 -8.57 5.45 10.71
CA ARG A 554 -9.58 4.40 10.75
C ARG A 554 -10.01 4.15 12.19
N ALA A 555 -11.31 4.00 12.39
CA ALA A 555 -11.85 3.51 13.66
C ALA A 555 -11.37 2.07 13.91
N LYS A 556 -11.39 1.61 15.17
CA LYS A 556 -11.17 0.17 15.44
C LYS A 556 -12.21 -0.73 14.80
N GLY A 557 -13.43 -0.22 14.64
CA GLY A 557 -14.49 -0.95 13.96
C GLY A 557 -15.17 -2.01 14.81
N ALA A 558 -15.98 -2.84 14.14
CA ALA A 558 -16.61 -4.02 14.69
C ALA A 558 -16.30 -5.24 13.82
N VAL A 559 -16.24 -6.43 14.43
CA VAL A 559 -15.98 -7.70 13.75
C VAL A 559 -17.15 -8.64 13.96
N SER A 560 -17.71 -9.17 12.88
CA SER A 560 -18.67 -10.27 12.91
C SER A 560 -17.96 -11.59 12.62
N LYS A 561 -17.94 -12.48 13.61
CA LYS A 561 -17.42 -13.84 13.51
C LYS A 561 -18.43 -14.86 12.97
N GLU A 562 -19.71 -14.48 12.89
CA GLU A 562 -20.76 -15.38 12.40
C GLU A 562 -20.51 -15.75 10.94
N LYS A 563 -20.83 -16.98 10.52
CA LYS A 563 -20.66 -17.42 9.12
C LYS A 563 -21.38 -16.49 8.12
N GLU A 564 -22.61 -16.10 8.45
CA GLU A 564 -23.38 -15.10 7.70
C GLU A 564 -23.52 -13.82 8.51
N THR A 565 -22.92 -12.72 8.06
CA THR A 565 -23.15 -11.41 8.69
C THR A 565 -24.41 -10.76 8.12
N THR A 566 -25.19 -10.06 8.94
CA THR A 566 -26.45 -9.41 8.54
C THR A 566 -26.39 -7.89 8.58
N ALA A 567 -27.30 -7.20 7.88
CA ALA A 567 -27.41 -5.74 7.95
C ALA A 567 -27.80 -5.26 9.36
N GLU A 568 -28.50 -6.10 10.11
CA GLU A 568 -28.85 -5.89 11.52
C GLU A 568 -27.60 -5.86 12.40
N PHE A 569 -26.62 -6.76 12.17
CA PHE A 569 -25.33 -6.68 12.86
C PHE A 569 -24.68 -5.30 12.70
N ILE A 570 -24.70 -4.74 11.48
CA ILE A 570 -24.15 -3.40 11.21
C ILE A 570 -24.95 -2.35 11.99
N SER A 571 -26.28 -2.43 11.96
CA SER A 571 -27.16 -1.50 12.68
C SER A 571 -26.90 -1.53 14.19
N ASP A 572 -26.78 -2.72 14.78
CA ASP A 572 -26.62 -2.90 16.21
C ASP A 572 -25.22 -2.50 16.69
N ASN A 573 -24.22 -2.61 15.81
CA ASN A 573 -22.81 -2.27 16.11
C ASN A 573 -22.36 -0.93 15.52
N ILE A 574 -23.28 -0.11 15.00
CA ILE A 574 -22.88 1.09 14.27
C ILE A 574 -22.06 2.06 15.12
N SER A 575 -22.38 2.15 16.41
CA SER A 575 -21.66 2.97 17.38
C SER A 575 -20.18 2.61 17.46
N SER A 576 -19.83 1.31 17.45
CA SER A 576 -18.45 0.82 17.44
C SER A 576 -17.78 1.02 16.07
N ILE A 577 -18.52 0.82 14.98
CA ILE A 577 -18.00 0.96 13.60
C ILE A 577 -17.50 2.39 13.32
N VAL A 578 -18.15 3.38 13.93
CA VAL A 578 -17.87 4.82 13.76
C VAL A 578 -17.14 5.44 14.96
N ASP A 579 -16.67 4.62 15.92
CA ASP A 579 -16.01 5.11 17.12
C ASP A 579 -14.52 5.40 16.88
N PHE A 580 -14.19 6.69 16.93
CA PHE A 580 -12.80 7.17 16.88
C PHE A 580 -12.23 7.56 18.25
N ALA A 581 -13.01 7.42 19.34
CA ALA A 581 -12.58 7.76 20.69
C ALA A 581 -11.90 6.59 21.42
N SER A 582 -12.32 5.34 21.16
CA SER A 582 -11.77 4.14 21.81
C SER A 582 -10.45 3.61 21.20
N GLY A 583 -9.78 4.46 20.42
CA GLY A 583 -8.53 4.16 19.71
C GLY A 583 -8.73 4.12 18.19
N THR A 584 -7.68 4.46 17.46
CA THR A 584 -7.70 4.58 16.00
C THR A 584 -6.44 4.02 15.38
N GLU A 585 -6.51 3.69 14.10
CA GLU A 585 -5.37 3.24 13.29
C GLU A 585 -5.14 4.21 12.12
N ASN A 586 -3.93 4.22 11.57
CA ASN A 586 -3.56 5.08 10.44
C ASN A 586 -2.88 4.27 9.33
N PRO A 587 -3.63 3.37 8.64
CA PRO A 587 -3.05 2.54 7.59
C PRO A 587 -2.45 3.41 6.47
N LYS A 588 -1.20 3.11 6.10
CA LYS A 588 -0.46 3.86 5.06
C LYS A 588 -0.45 3.15 3.71
N SER A 589 -0.72 1.85 3.70
CA SER A 589 -0.75 1.00 2.51
C SER A 589 -1.93 0.03 2.53
N ALA A 590 -2.28 -0.54 1.38
CA ALA A 590 -3.25 -1.63 1.31
C ALA A 590 -2.81 -2.84 2.14
N THR A 591 -1.49 -3.10 2.22
CA THR A 591 -0.92 -4.13 3.08
C THR A 591 -1.15 -3.83 4.56
N ASP A 592 -0.86 -2.61 5.03
CA ASP A 592 -1.07 -2.24 6.45
C ASP A 592 -2.55 -2.35 6.83
N SER A 593 -3.44 -1.85 5.96
CA SER A 593 -4.89 -1.95 6.16
C SER A 593 -5.31 -3.41 6.28
N SER A 594 -4.84 -4.26 5.36
CA SER A 594 -5.14 -5.70 5.37
C SER A 594 -4.65 -6.33 6.67
N MET A 595 -3.38 -6.13 7.05
CA MET A 595 -2.79 -6.72 8.26
C MET A 595 -3.53 -6.34 9.54
N ALA A 596 -3.93 -5.07 9.66
CA ALA A 596 -4.70 -4.62 10.82
C ALA A 596 -6.12 -5.23 10.85
N ILE A 597 -6.76 -5.40 9.69
CA ILE A 597 -8.03 -6.14 9.60
C ILE A 597 -7.83 -7.60 10.04
N LEU A 598 -6.74 -8.26 9.64
CA LEU A 598 -6.45 -9.64 10.06
C LEU A 598 -6.28 -9.75 11.57
N SER A 599 -5.55 -8.80 12.17
CA SER A 599 -5.37 -8.78 13.61
C SER A 599 -6.71 -8.64 14.34
N ALA A 600 -7.65 -7.86 13.79
CA ALA A 600 -8.97 -7.68 14.37
C ALA A 600 -9.87 -8.92 14.18
N VAL A 601 -9.81 -9.57 13.02
CA VAL A 601 -10.63 -10.77 12.73
C VAL A 601 -10.10 -12.00 13.49
N GLY A 602 -8.78 -12.16 13.62
CA GLY A 602 -8.15 -13.32 14.25
C GLY A 602 -7.99 -13.24 15.77
N GLY A 603 -8.30 -12.10 16.40
CA GLY A 603 -8.21 -11.93 17.85
C GLY A 603 -9.56 -12.14 18.52
N ASP A 604 -9.84 -13.37 18.99
CA ASP A 604 -10.63 -13.69 20.21
C ASP A 604 -11.19 -15.14 20.22
N ASP A 605 -10.51 -16.16 19.69
CA ASP A 605 -11.00 -17.57 19.78
C ASP A 605 -9.94 -18.48 20.43
N ASP A 606 -9.90 -18.43 21.76
CA ASP A 606 -9.87 -19.66 22.57
C ASP A 606 -11.32 -20.18 22.56
N ASP A 607 -11.48 -21.49 22.38
CA ASP A 607 -12.75 -22.26 22.43
C ASP A 607 -13.65 -22.18 21.17
N ASP A 608 -13.43 -23.09 20.21
CA ASP A 608 -14.40 -24.14 19.83
C ASP A 608 -13.94 -24.87 18.55
N GLU A 609 -13.66 -26.17 18.69
CA GLU A 609 -13.38 -27.12 17.61
C GLU A 609 -14.71 -27.62 17.02
N GLU A 610 -14.96 -27.40 15.72
CA GLU A 610 -15.82 -28.30 14.93
C GLU A 610 -15.19 -28.61 13.57
N GLU A 611 -15.24 -29.91 13.26
CA GLU A 611 -14.73 -30.60 12.07
C GLU A 611 -15.68 -30.38 10.86
N GLU A 612 -15.12 -30.32 9.64
CA GLU A 612 -15.67 -30.88 8.37
C GLU A 612 -14.75 -30.43 7.21
N GLU A 613 -13.91 -31.33 6.69
CA GLU A 613 -14.06 -32.15 5.47
C GLU A 613 -13.57 -31.45 4.19
N ASP A 614 -12.56 -32.10 3.59
CA ASP A 614 -11.77 -31.67 2.43
C ASP A 614 -12.58 -31.64 1.13
N GLU A 615 -12.45 -30.57 0.33
CA GLU A 615 -12.72 -30.62 -1.11
C GLU A 615 -11.51 -30.09 -1.91
N ASP A 616 -11.27 -30.77 -3.02
CA ASP A 616 -10.03 -30.84 -3.81
C ASP A 616 -9.51 -29.50 -4.38
N LEU A 617 -8.18 -29.33 -4.34
CA LEU A 617 -7.45 -28.22 -4.98
C LEU A 617 -7.32 -28.44 -6.49
N ASP A 618 -7.88 -27.52 -7.28
CA ASP A 618 -7.82 -27.51 -8.75
C ASP A 618 -6.40 -27.26 -9.34
N ASP A 619 -6.18 -27.83 -10.53
CA ASP A 619 -4.92 -28.05 -11.27
C ASP A 619 -4.06 -26.81 -11.71
N GLU A 620 -4.36 -25.58 -11.28
CA GLU A 620 -3.61 -24.38 -11.74
C GLU A 620 -2.31 -24.08 -10.96
N GLU A 621 -2.07 -24.73 -9.82
CA GLU A 621 -0.88 -24.50 -8.96
C GLU A 621 0.20 -25.58 -9.16
N ASN A 622 0.89 -25.61 -10.30
CA ASN A 622 2.10 -26.43 -10.43
C ASN A 622 3.38 -25.64 -10.03
N PRO A 623 3.97 -25.83 -8.83
CA PRO A 623 5.27 -25.26 -8.42
C PRO A 623 6.42 -25.53 -9.39
N GLU A 624 6.33 -26.55 -10.25
CA GLU A 624 7.32 -26.78 -11.32
C GLU A 624 7.29 -25.67 -12.39
N LYS A 625 6.18 -24.95 -12.54
CA LYS A 625 6.03 -23.83 -13.49
C LYS A 625 6.43 -22.46 -12.90
N MET A 626 6.68 -22.37 -11.58
CA MET A 626 7.13 -21.13 -10.96
C MET A 626 8.64 -20.92 -11.17
N PRO A 627 9.10 -19.70 -11.52
CA PRO A 627 10.53 -19.43 -11.63
C PRO A 627 11.22 -19.57 -10.27
N ASP A 628 12.47 -20.02 -10.26
CA ASP A 628 13.29 -20.06 -9.05
C ASP A 628 13.54 -18.62 -8.53
N PRO A 629 13.47 -18.38 -7.21
CA PRO A 629 13.69 -17.05 -6.64
C PRO A 629 15.10 -16.55 -6.90
N VAL A 630 15.18 -15.23 -7.07
CA VAL A 630 16.44 -14.49 -7.25
C VAL A 630 16.72 -13.68 -5.99
N PHE A 631 17.92 -13.80 -5.45
CA PHE A 631 18.39 -13.07 -4.27
C PHE A 631 19.66 -12.27 -4.63
N SER A 632 19.77 -11.04 -4.17
CA SER A 632 20.93 -10.19 -4.40
C SER A 632 21.44 -9.59 -3.12
N TRP A 633 22.75 -9.40 -3.02
CA TRP A 633 23.38 -8.66 -1.93
C TRP A 633 24.54 -7.82 -2.42
N ASP A 634 24.86 -6.80 -1.64
CA ASP A 634 26.05 -5.97 -1.73
C ASP A 634 26.77 -5.90 -0.37
N ASP A 635 27.80 -5.05 -0.25
CA ASP A 635 28.58 -4.87 0.97
C ASP A 635 27.72 -4.42 2.16
N ARG A 636 26.69 -3.60 1.93
CA ARG A 636 25.78 -3.15 2.99
C ARG A 636 25.06 -4.34 3.61
N ASP A 637 24.55 -5.25 2.79
CA ASP A 637 23.82 -6.43 3.25
C ASP A 637 24.74 -7.40 4.00
N VAL A 638 26.00 -7.53 3.57
CA VAL A 638 27.04 -8.28 4.28
C VAL A 638 27.32 -7.68 5.66
N ILE A 639 27.56 -6.36 5.73
CA ILE A 639 27.82 -5.66 7.00
C ILE A 639 26.63 -5.80 7.94
N LEU A 640 25.41 -5.60 7.43
CA LEU A 640 24.18 -5.71 8.21
C LEU A 640 24.02 -7.12 8.80
N TYR A 641 24.28 -8.16 8.00
CA TYR A 641 24.26 -9.53 8.48
C TYR A 641 25.32 -9.79 9.53
N ASN A 642 26.57 -9.41 9.25
CA ASN A 642 27.70 -9.62 10.14
C ASN A 642 27.45 -8.94 11.51
N LEU A 643 26.94 -7.71 11.54
CA LEU A 643 26.50 -7.03 12.77
C LEU A 643 25.35 -7.79 13.46
N GLY A 644 24.38 -8.27 12.68
CA GLY A 644 23.26 -9.08 13.16
C GLY A 644 23.69 -10.39 13.85
N VAL A 645 24.86 -10.94 13.49
CA VAL A 645 25.46 -12.13 14.13
C VAL A 645 26.63 -11.80 15.05
N GLY A 646 26.67 -10.56 15.56
CA GLY A 646 27.54 -10.17 16.67
C GLY A 646 28.92 -9.64 16.27
N ALA A 647 29.14 -9.30 15.00
CA ALA A 647 30.30 -8.49 14.64
C ALA A 647 30.20 -7.10 15.26
N THR A 648 31.36 -6.56 15.59
CA THR A 648 31.50 -5.27 16.26
C THR A 648 32.28 -4.30 15.38
N ARG A 649 32.19 -3.01 15.71
CA ARG A 649 32.92 -1.94 15.01
C ARG A 649 34.44 -2.16 14.96
N ASP A 650 34.99 -2.93 15.90
CA ASP A 650 36.43 -3.15 16.04
C ASP A 650 36.92 -4.33 15.17
N GLU A 651 36.00 -5.05 14.52
CA GLU A 651 36.28 -6.19 13.63
C GLU A 651 36.08 -5.77 12.18
N LEU A 652 36.99 -4.91 11.70
CA LEU A 652 36.90 -4.26 10.39
C LEU A 652 36.74 -5.25 9.22
N GLN A 653 37.30 -6.46 9.34
CA GLN A 653 37.10 -7.54 8.36
C GLN A 653 35.64 -7.92 8.15
N TYR A 654 34.74 -7.60 9.08
CA TYR A 654 33.31 -7.90 8.98
C TYR A 654 32.41 -6.67 8.75
N VAL A 655 32.89 -5.47 9.06
CA VAL A 655 32.04 -4.26 9.12
C VAL A 655 32.54 -3.09 8.29
N TYR A 656 33.66 -3.26 7.59
CA TYR A 656 34.24 -2.22 6.74
C TYR A 656 34.61 -2.79 5.37
N GLU A 657 33.87 -2.37 4.36
CA GLU A 657 33.95 -2.81 2.97
C GLU A 657 35.31 -2.51 2.31
N ASN A 658 36.04 -1.50 2.80
CA ASN A 658 37.39 -1.17 2.32
C ASN A 658 38.50 -1.81 3.16
N SER A 659 38.18 -2.67 4.13
CA SER A 659 39.16 -3.53 4.77
C SER A 659 39.78 -4.45 3.71
N SER A 660 41.10 -4.66 3.75
CA SER A 660 41.77 -5.59 2.83
C SER A 660 41.27 -7.02 2.96
N ASP A 661 40.67 -7.34 4.11
CA ASP A 661 40.19 -8.67 4.47
C ASP A 661 38.65 -8.69 4.67
N PHE A 662 37.93 -7.77 4.03
CA PHE A 662 36.47 -7.72 4.14
C PHE A 662 35.83 -9.04 3.68
N GLN A 663 35.06 -9.67 4.56
CA GLN A 663 34.55 -11.02 4.36
C GLN A 663 33.14 -11.22 4.90
N VAL A 664 32.47 -12.21 4.32
CA VAL A 664 31.12 -12.64 4.72
C VAL A 664 31.23 -13.76 5.76
N VAL A 665 30.54 -13.63 6.90
CA VAL A 665 30.45 -14.75 7.84
C VAL A 665 29.73 -15.92 7.13
N PRO A 666 30.34 -17.13 7.01
CA PRO A 666 29.92 -18.19 6.08
C PRO A 666 28.45 -18.62 6.16
N VAL A 667 27.88 -18.58 7.36
CA VAL A 667 26.46 -18.89 7.58
C VAL A 667 25.50 -17.96 6.85
N PHE A 668 25.93 -16.83 6.30
CA PHE A 668 25.12 -15.97 5.41
C PHE A 668 24.41 -16.76 4.30
N GLY A 669 25.00 -17.86 3.83
CA GLY A 669 24.46 -18.73 2.78
C GLY A 669 23.09 -19.36 3.03
N HIS A 670 22.54 -19.24 4.25
CA HIS A 670 21.15 -19.65 4.53
C HIS A 670 20.11 -18.58 4.15
N LEU A 671 20.47 -17.28 4.13
CA LEU A 671 19.52 -16.19 3.88
C LEU A 671 18.74 -16.36 2.57
N PRO A 672 19.34 -16.79 1.44
CA PRO A 672 18.61 -16.98 0.19
C PRO A 672 17.55 -18.09 0.26
N THR A 673 17.57 -18.93 1.29
CA THR A 673 16.67 -20.08 1.45
C THR A 673 15.44 -19.74 2.27
N PHE A 674 15.54 -18.79 3.20
CA PHE A 674 14.44 -18.28 4.00
C PHE A 674 13.78 -17.12 3.23
N ASN A 675 12.47 -17.24 2.95
CA ASN A 675 11.60 -16.28 2.21
C ASN A 675 11.18 -16.63 0.77
N SER A 676 11.35 -17.87 0.29
CA SER A 676 10.75 -18.25 -1.01
C SER A 676 9.38 -18.92 -0.87
N GLN A 677 8.38 -18.36 -1.56
CA GLN A 677 7.05 -18.98 -1.72
C GLN A 677 7.14 -20.37 -2.34
N LYS A 678 8.11 -20.58 -3.24
CA LYS A 678 8.32 -21.86 -3.93
C LYS A 678 8.70 -22.99 -2.97
N SER A 679 9.48 -22.72 -1.92
CA SER A 679 9.81 -23.73 -0.90
C SER A 679 8.57 -24.18 -0.12
N GLN A 680 7.67 -23.26 0.23
CA GLN A 680 6.48 -23.58 1.02
C GLN A 680 5.43 -24.36 0.21
N LEU A 681 5.23 -23.99 -1.06
CA LEU A 681 4.37 -24.71 -2.01
C LEU A 681 4.89 -26.11 -2.38
N THR A 682 6.18 -26.35 -2.22
CA THR A 682 6.74 -27.70 -2.39
C THR A 682 6.30 -28.63 -1.27
N PHE A 683 5.99 -28.12 -0.07
CA PHE A 683 5.56 -28.92 1.07
C PHE A 683 4.10 -29.32 1.02
N SER A 684 3.21 -28.43 0.56
CA SER A 684 1.77 -28.71 0.44
C SER A 684 1.46 -29.87 -0.50
N LYS A 685 2.31 -30.13 -1.52
CA LYS A 685 2.19 -31.32 -2.38
C LYS A 685 2.59 -32.63 -1.71
N LEU A 686 3.45 -32.57 -0.69
CA LEU A 686 4.04 -33.76 -0.05
C LEU A 686 3.28 -34.17 1.21
N LEU A 687 2.46 -33.26 1.73
CA LEU A 687 1.87 -33.34 3.05
C LEU A 687 0.37 -33.09 2.98
N LYS A 688 -0.41 -33.92 3.67
CA LYS A 688 -1.82 -33.68 3.98
C LYS A 688 -1.93 -32.94 5.30
N ASN A 689 -2.93 -32.06 5.42
CA ASN A 689 -3.18 -31.25 6.62
C ASN A 689 -2.01 -30.34 7.02
N PHE A 690 -1.20 -29.89 6.05
CA PHE A 690 -0.06 -29.03 6.32
C PHE A 690 -0.49 -27.64 6.83
N LYS A 691 -0.19 -27.34 8.09
CA LYS A 691 -0.40 -26.04 8.72
C LYS A 691 0.95 -25.36 8.99
N PRO A 692 1.33 -24.28 8.26
CA PRO A 692 2.63 -23.62 8.44
C PRO A 692 2.93 -23.16 9.87
N MET A 693 1.92 -22.80 10.67
CA MET A 693 2.12 -22.40 12.07
C MET A 693 2.55 -23.54 13.01
N LEU A 694 2.36 -24.79 12.58
CA LEU A 694 2.76 -25.97 13.34
C LEU A 694 4.15 -26.48 12.96
N LEU A 695 4.83 -25.79 12.05
CA LEU A 695 6.17 -26.08 11.59
C LEU A 695 7.20 -25.51 12.57
N LEU A 696 8.09 -26.37 13.05
CA LEU A 696 9.25 -26.02 13.84
C LEU A 696 10.51 -26.29 13.02
N HIS A 697 11.39 -25.30 12.92
CA HIS A 697 12.70 -25.44 12.29
C HIS A 697 13.62 -26.21 13.24
N GLY A 698 13.85 -27.50 12.96
CA GLY A 698 14.47 -28.42 13.91
C GLY A 698 16.00 -28.51 13.75
N GLU A 699 16.47 -28.76 12.53
CA GLU A 699 17.91 -28.83 12.23
C GLU A 699 18.21 -28.06 10.95
N HIS A 700 19.40 -27.48 10.88
CA HIS A 700 19.89 -26.84 9.67
C HIS A 700 21.30 -27.34 9.35
N TYR A 701 21.55 -27.56 8.07
CA TYR A 701 22.86 -27.85 7.51
C TYR A 701 23.10 -26.92 6.33
N LEU A 702 24.31 -26.37 6.25
CA LEU A 702 24.79 -25.52 5.17
C LEU A 702 26.16 -26.02 4.72
N LYS A 703 26.37 -26.05 3.42
CA LYS A 703 27.69 -26.14 2.79
C LYS A 703 27.96 -24.91 1.95
N ILE A 704 29.16 -24.38 2.13
CA ILE A 704 29.76 -23.36 1.29
C ILE A 704 30.53 -24.09 0.19
N GLU A 705 30.07 -23.94 -1.06
CA GLU A 705 30.67 -24.65 -2.19
C GLU A 705 31.84 -23.85 -2.80
N LYS A 706 31.87 -22.53 -2.59
CA LYS A 706 32.89 -21.63 -3.15
C LYS A 706 33.42 -20.63 -2.13
N PHE A 707 34.74 -20.48 -2.10
CA PHE A 707 35.46 -19.43 -1.36
C PHE A 707 36.32 -18.57 -2.32
N PRO A 708 36.58 -17.29 -1.98
CA PRO A 708 35.87 -16.54 -0.94
C PRO A 708 34.39 -16.40 -1.30
N ILE A 709 33.54 -16.26 -0.28
CA ILE A 709 32.13 -15.92 -0.53
C ILE A 709 32.12 -14.51 -1.10
N PRO A 710 31.48 -14.29 -2.27
CA PRO A 710 31.48 -12.97 -2.88
C PRO A 710 30.74 -11.97 -1.97
N THR A 711 31.31 -10.78 -1.83
CA THR A 711 30.74 -9.68 -1.03
C THR A 711 29.60 -8.96 -1.76
N GLU A 712 29.43 -9.23 -3.06
CA GLU A 712 28.29 -8.86 -3.87
C GLU A 712 27.92 -10.01 -4.81
N ALA A 713 26.64 -10.35 -4.93
CA ALA A 713 26.19 -11.31 -5.92
C ALA A 713 24.72 -11.16 -6.26
N LEU A 714 24.34 -11.72 -7.40
CA LEU A 714 22.96 -12.00 -7.79
C LEU A 714 22.86 -13.51 -8.01
N ILE A 715 22.04 -14.20 -7.22
CA ILE A 715 21.92 -15.66 -7.27
C ILE A 715 20.49 -16.08 -7.58
N THR A 716 20.34 -17.28 -8.12
CA THR A 716 19.06 -18.00 -8.24
C THR A 716 19.11 -19.24 -7.36
N THR A 717 18.05 -19.47 -6.57
CA THR A 717 17.99 -20.60 -5.63
C THR A 717 16.91 -21.60 -6.04
N SER A 718 17.31 -22.84 -6.32
CA SER A 718 16.37 -23.94 -6.58
C SER A 718 16.15 -24.79 -5.33
N TYR A 719 15.03 -25.50 -5.31
CA TYR A 719 14.55 -26.27 -4.16
C TYR A 719 14.18 -27.70 -4.56
N GLN A 720 14.39 -28.64 -3.65
CA GLN A 720 13.97 -30.02 -3.83
C GLN A 720 13.65 -30.69 -2.50
N PRO A 721 12.58 -31.50 -2.41
CA PRO A 721 12.39 -32.36 -1.24
C PRO A 721 13.48 -33.42 -1.20
N MET A 722 14.01 -33.68 -0.01
CA MET A 722 15.07 -34.67 0.20
C MET A 722 14.50 -35.93 0.83
N GLU A 723 13.67 -35.76 1.87
CA GLU A 723 13.13 -36.85 2.68
C GLU A 723 11.88 -36.40 3.43
N VAL A 724 10.86 -37.25 3.49
CA VAL A 724 9.66 -37.08 4.32
C VAL A 724 9.56 -38.29 5.24
N ILE A 725 9.31 -38.07 6.53
CA ILE A 725 9.24 -39.12 7.54
C ILE A 725 8.01 -38.88 8.43
N GLN A 726 7.06 -39.80 8.42
CA GLN A 726 5.93 -39.76 9.34
C GLN A 726 6.35 -40.22 10.74
N LYS A 727 5.96 -39.47 11.78
CA LYS A 727 6.23 -39.76 13.19
C LYS A 727 4.97 -39.57 14.03
N GLY A 728 4.16 -40.61 14.13
CA GLY A 728 2.87 -40.56 14.82
C GLY A 728 1.94 -39.57 14.10
N THR A 729 1.44 -38.57 14.81
CA THR A 729 0.58 -37.49 14.26
C THR A 729 1.37 -36.32 13.66
N ASN A 730 2.71 -36.41 13.57
CA ASN A 730 3.58 -35.34 13.09
C ASN A 730 4.44 -35.82 11.92
N THR A 731 4.88 -34.91 11.06
CA THR A 731 5.74 -35.23 9.92
C THR A 731 7.07 -34.48 10.00
N ILE A 732 8.16 -35.15 9.66
CA ILE A 732 9.44 -34.49 9.40
C ILE A 732 9.59 -34.34 7.90
N VAL A 733 9.94 -33.13 7.45
CA VAL A 733 10.34 -32.87 6.07
C VAL A 733 11.77 -32.35 6.06
N VAL A 734 12.61 -32.98 5.26
CA VAL A 734 13.94 -32.48 4.93
C VAL A 734 13.88 -31.85 3.55
N HIS A 735 14.23 -30.57 3.51
CA HIS A 735 14.20 -29.77 2.30
C HIS A 735 15.59 -29.32 1.90
N GLY A 736 15.95 -29.56 0.64
CA GLY A 736 17.22 -29.16 0.04
C GLY A 736 17.07 -27.89 -0.76
N SER A 737 18.10 -27.05 -0.76
CA SER A 737 18.18 -25.92 -1.69
C SER A 737 19.60 -25.70 -2.20
N LYS A 738 19.70 -25.13 -3.40
CA LYS A 738 20.95 -24.87 -4.09
C LYS A 738 20.95 -23.47 -4.68
N SER A 739 21.90 -22.64 -4.27
CA SER A 739 22.05 -21.25 -4.71
C SER A 739 23.18 -21.12 -5.72
N VAL A 740 22.85 -20.62 -6.91
CA VAL A 740 23.75 -20.48 -8.06
C VAL A 740 23.93 -19.00 -8.41
N ASP A 741 25.16 -18.56 -8.57
CA ASP A 741 25.50 -17.22 -9.05
C ASP A 741 25.06 -17.04 -10.51
N ASN A 742 24.23 -16.02 -10.76
CA ASN A 742 23.65 -15.76 -12.08
C ASN A 742 24.68 -15.27 -13.10
N LYS A 743 25.81 -14.70 -12.64
CA LYS A 743 26.89 -14.21 -13.49
C LYS A 743 27.85 -15.32 -13.88
N THR A 744 28.23 -16.17 -12.92
CA THR A 744 29.26 -17.21 -13.15
C THR A 744 28.67 -18.59 -13.43
N GLY A 745 27.41 -18.84 -13.07
CA GLY A 745 26.78 -20.16 -13.11
C GLY A 745 27.30 -21.11 -12.02
N GLU A 746 28.16 -20.65 -11.11
CA GLU A 746 28.74 -21.47 -10.08
C GLU A 746 27.82 -21.59 -8.86
N THR A 747 27.83 -22.74 -8.21
CA THR A 747 27.07 -22.94 -6.97
C THR A 747 27.83 -22.30 -5.83
N LEU A 748 27.18 -21.41 -5.07
CA LEU A 748 27.76 -20.78 -3.90
C LEU A 748 27.40 -21.53 -2.61
N PHE A 749 26.12 -21.92 -2.47
CA PHE A 749 25.60 -22.54 -1.26
C PHE A 749 24.71 -23.74 -1.57
N SER A 750 24.77 -24.74 -0.70
CA SER A 750 23.81 -25.85 -0.65
C SER A 750 23.32 -26.03 0.78
N ASN A 751 22.00 -26.06 0.99
CA ASN A 751 21.40 -26.17 2.32
C ASN A 751 20.50 -27.39 2.45
N GLU A 752 20.40 -27.94 3.66
CA GLU A 752 19.38 -28.90 4.08
C GLU A 752 18.69 -28.40 5.35
N ALA A 753 17.39 -28.15 5.29
CA ALA A 753 16.56 -27.78 6.43
C ALA A 753 15.70 -28.97 6.87
N THR A 754 15.77 -29.36 8.14
CA THR A 754 14.90 -30.38 8.73
C THR A 754 13.80 -29.69 9.52
N LEU A 755 12.58 -29.84 9.04
CA LEU A 755 11.37 -29.23 9.56
C LEU A 755 10.54 -30.30 10.28
N PHE A 756 10.11 -30.01 11.50
CA PHE A 756 9.19 -30.87 12.25
C PHE A 756 7.81 -30.21 12.27
N ILE A 757 6.84 -30.83 11.62
CA ILE A 757 5.51 -30.27 11.40
C ILE A 757 4.51 -31.07 12.21
N ARG A 758 3.83 -30.40 13.14
CA ARG A 758 2.85 -31.06 14.01
C ARG A 758 1.50 -31.23 13.34
N LYS A 759 0.75 -32.26 13.76
CA LYS A 759 -0.62 -32.56 13.28
C LYS A 759 -0.70 -32.60 11.74
N CYS A 760 0.27 -33.26 11.13
CA CYS A 760 0.48 -33.29 9.69
C CYS A 760 0.76 -34.73 9.27
N GLU A 761 0.34 -35.08 8.06
CA GLU A 761 0.57 -36.40 7.48
C GLU A 761 1.39 -36.28 6.20
N GLY A 762 2.31 -37.20 5.98
CA GLY A 762 3.08 -37.29 4.74
C GLY A 762 3.51 -38.73 4.48
N GLU A 763 3.61 -39.09 3.20
CA GLU A 763 4.16 -40.40 2.82
C GLU A 763 5.63 -40.47 3.25
N THR A 764 6.00 -41.49 4.04
CA THR A 764 7.41 -41.68 4.39
C THR A 764 8.19 -42.08 3.15
N LYS A 765 8.97 -41.15 2.61
CA LYS A 765 9.62 -41.30 1.31
C LYS A 765 10.95 -40.56 1.27
N LYS A 766 11.95 -41.22 0.68
CA LYS A 766 13.26 -40.63 0.42
C LYS A 766 13.35 -40.27 -1.06
N TYR A 767 13.65 -39.01 -1.35
CA TYR A 767 13.71 -38.46 -2.71
C TYR A 767 15.15 -38.35 -3.20
N VAL A 768 16.06 -37.91 -2.33
CA VAL A 768 17.47 -37.69 -2.66
C VAL A 768 18.35 -38.17 -1.51
N GLU A 769 19.56 -38.65 -1.83
CA GLU A 769 20.54 -38.98 -0.80
C GLU A 769 21.05 -37.70 -0.12
N ARG A 770 20.77 -37.58 1.17
CA ARG A 770 21.29 -36.50 2.02
C ARG A 770 22.79 -36.64 2.25
N ARG A 771 23.46 -35.52 2.48
CA ARG A 771 24.91 -35.51 2.69
C ARG A 771 25.31 -36.23 3.97
N SER A 772 26.49 -36.84 3.96
CA SER A 772 27.01 -37.61 5.10
C SER A 772 27.14 -36.74 6.35
N PHE A 773 27.71 -35.54 6.22
CA PHE A 773 27.86 -34.58 7.32
C PHE A 773 26.50 -34.12 7.88
N ALA A 774 25.54 -33.82 7.00
CA ALA A 774 24.18 -33.42 7.39
C ALA A 774 23.45 -34.50 8.20
N LYS A 775 23.68 -35.79 7.90
CA LYS A 775 23.09 -36.92 8.64
C LYS A 775 23.86 -37.28 9.91
N ASN A 776 25.15 -36.99 9.98
CA ASN A 776 26.00 -37.46 11.07
C ASN A 776 25.55 -36.90 12.43
N PRO A 777 25.42 -37.72 13.48
CA PRO A 777 25.21 -37.23 14.84
C PRO A 777 26.53 -36.70 15.41
N PHE A 778 26.54 -35.46 15.87
CA PHE A 778 27.66 -34.80 16.53
C PHE A 778 27.33 -34.57 18.01
N LYS A 779 27.33 -35.64 18.79
CA LYS A 779 27.13 -35.55 20.23
C LYS A 779 28.34 -34.84 20.87
N ALA A 780 28.07 -33.89 21.76
CA ALA A 780 29.12 -33.25 22.55
C ALA A 780 29.88 -34.30 23.38
N PRO A 781 31.23 -34.30 23.34
CA PRO A 781 32.04 -35.14 24.21
C PRO A 781 31.82 -34.83 25.70
N GLU A 782 31.98 -35.84 26.55
CA GLU A 782 31.99 -35.67 28.02
C GLU A 782 33.32 -35.11 28.55
N THR A 783 34.34 -35.01 27.68
CA THR A 783 35.64 -34.42 28.01
C THR A 783 35.56 -32.89 28.12
N GLU A 784 36.57 -32.26 28.73
CA GLU A 784 36.64 -30.81 28.76
C GLU A 784 36.63 -30.20 27.33
N PRO A 785 35.90 -29.10 27.12
CA PRO A 785 35.86 -28.38 25.84
C PRO A 785 37.24 -27.80 25.51
N THR A 786 37.65 -27.90 24.25
CA THR A 786 38.89 -27.27 23.78
C THR A 786 38.77 -25.74 23.71
N PHE A 787 37.54 -25.23 23.61
CA PHE A 787 37.26 -23.81 23.56
C PHE A 787 35.92 -23.48 24.21
N VAL A 788 35.89 -22.38 24.96
CA VAL A 788 34.67 -21.84 25.58
C VAL A 788 34.65 -20.33 25.41
N LYS A 789 33.53 -19.80 24.92
CA LYS A 789 33.35 -18.35 24.76
C LYS A 789 31.95 -17.91 25.10
N ASP A 790 31.87 -16.84 25.88
CA ASP A 790 30.63 -16.14 26.17
C ASP A 790 30.39 -15.02 25.15
N ILE A 791 29.17 -14.96 24.65
CA ILE A 791 28.66 -13.95 23.74
C ILE A 791 27.47 -13.30 24.43
N LYS A 792 27.62 -12.04 24.86
CA LYS A 792 26.50 -11.28 25.41
C LYS A 792 25.69 -10.70 24.24
N THR A 793 24.46 -11.18 24.06
CA THR A 793 23.59 -10.63 23.02
C THR A 793 23.06 -9.25 23.42
N SER A 794 22.83 -8.38 22.45
CA SER A 794 22.11 -7.12 22.69
C SER A 794 20.63 -7.39 22.95
N LYS A 795 19.96 -6.50 23.70
CA LYS A 795 18.48 -6.49 23.77
C LYS A 795 17.85 -6.24 22.40
N ASP A 796 18.56 -5.54 21.52
CA ASP A 796 18.13 -5.22 20.16
C ASP A 796 18.61 -6.25 19.13
N GLN A 797 19.23 -7.36 19.55
CA GLN A 797 19.86 -8.31 18.62
C GLN A 797 18.86 -8.88 17.60
N ALA A 798 17.66 -9.24 18.05
CA ALA A 798 16.59 -9.72 17.16
C ALA A 798 16.06 -8.62 16.24
N ALA A 799 16.00 -7.38 16.74
CA ALA A 799 15.57 -6.20 15.96
C ALA A 799 16.57 -5.85 14.84
N LEU A 800 17.87 -6.05 15.08
CA LEU A 800 18.91 -5.89 14.08
C LEU A 800 18.93 -7.05 13.08
N TYR A 801 18.96 -8.30 13.58
CA TYR A 801 19.08 -9.49 12.73
C TYR A 801 17.90 -9.64 11.76
N ARG A 802 16.67 -9.34 12.18
CA ARG A 802 15.49 -9.42 11.28
C ARG A 802 15.59 -8.54 10.04
N LEU A 803 16.42 -7.50 10.05
CA LEU A 803 16.62 -6.63 8.89
C LEU A 803 17.27 -7.36 7.71
N THR A 804 17.94 -8.49 7.97
CA THR A 804 18.60 -9.36 6.97
C THR A 804 17.64 -10.23 6.17
N GLY A 805 16.37 -10.33 6.58
CA GLY A 805 15.33 -10.98 5.77
C GLY A 805 14.19 -11.62 6.55
N ASP A 806 14.45 -12.21 7.72
CA ASP A 806 13.40 -12.88 8.51
C ASP A 806 12.60 -11.89 9.35
N ARG A 807 11.43 -11.50 8.84
CA ARG A 807 10.56 -10.47 9.43
C ARG A 807 9.49 -11.01 10.39
N ASN A 808 9.53 -12.30 10.76
CA ASN A 808 8.54 -12.92 11.62
C ASN A 808 8.30 -12.10 12.93
N PRO A 809 7.04 -11.69 13.23
CA PRO A 809 6.71 -10.89 14.40
C PRO A 809 7.10 -11.52 15.74
N LEU A 810 7.20 -12.86 15.79
CA LEU A 810 7.67 -13.64 16.97
C LEU A 810 8.95 -13.10 17.61
N HIS A 811 9.81 -12.47 16.81
CA HIS A 811 11.12 -11.99 17.21
C HIS A 811 11.16 -10.51 17.63
N ILE A 812 10.03 -9.80 17.59
CA ILE A 812 9.99 -8.36 17.92
C ILE A 812 8.72 -7.90 18.65
N ASP A 813 7.57 -8.50 18.37
CA ASP A 813 6.28 -8.10 18.93
C ASP A 813 5.95 -8.94 20.18
N PRO A 814 5.87 -8.33 21.38
CA PRO A 814 5.53 -9.05 22.60
C PRO A 814 4.16 -9.73 22.57
N ASN A 815 3.16 -9.16 21.88
CA ASN A 815 1.83 -9.74 21.82
C ASN A 815 1.83 -11.01 20.96
N PHE A 816 2.52 -10.96 19.82
CA PHE A 816 2.67 -12.12 18.95
C PHE A 816 3.50 -13.22 19.62
N ALA A 817 4.59 -12.86 20.30
CA ALA A 817 5.40 -13.81 21.04
C ALA A 817 4.60 -14.51 22.15
N LYS A 818 3.78 -13.75 22.88
CA LYS A 818 2.88 -14.28 23.90
C LYS A 818 1.81 -15.21 23.29
N GLY A 819 1.22 -14.83 22.17
CA GLY A 819 0.29 -15.68 21.40
C GLY A 819 0.93 -16.98 20.91
N ALA A 820 2.24 -17.00 20.70
CA ALA A 820 3.03 -18.18 20.36
C ALA A 820 3.56 -18.96 21.60
N ASN A 821 3.07 -18.67 22.81
CA ASN A 821 3.49 -19.27 24.07
C ASN A 821 4.96 -18.99 24.46
N PHE A 822 5.47 -17.81 24.15
CA PHE A 822 6.73 -17.30 24.68
C PHE A 822 6.51 -16.10 25.59
N ASP A 823 7.22 -16.06 26.73
CA ASP A 823 7.09 -14.98 27.72
C ASP A 823 7.53 -13.60 27.20
N ALA A 824 8.32 -13.57 26.13
CA ALA A 824 8.83 -12.37 25.45
C ALA A 824 9.29 -12.73 24.02
N PRO A 825 9.54 -11.73 23.15
CA PRO A 825 10.15 -11.98 21.85
C PRO A 825 11.49 -12.72 21.97
N ILE A 826 11.65 -13.80 21.20
CA ILE A 826 12.86 -14.63 21.21
C ILE A 826 13.81 -14.23 20.07
N LEU A 827 15.09 -14.55 20.22
CA LEU A 827 16.07 -14.43 19.15
C LEU A 827 15.80 -15.50 18.07
N HIS A 828 16.06 -15.17 16.80
CA HIS A 828 15.99 -16.15 15.71
C HIS A 828 16.95 -17.32 15.98
N GLY A 829 16.51 -18.55 15.71
CA GLY A 829 17.39 -19.73 15.80
C GLY A 829 18.62 -19.59 14.90
N MET A 830 18.44 -19.08 13.68
CA MET A 830 19.53 -18.80 12.74
C MET A 830 20.45 -17.66 13.19
N CYS A 831 19.96 -16.70 13.98
CA CYS A 831 20.83 -15.69 14.61
C CYS A 831 21.72 -16.34 15.68
N THR A 832 21.14 -17.18 16.54
CA THR A 832 21.90 -17.97 17.54
C THR A 832 22.95 -18.85 16.86
N TYR A 833 22.59 -19.46 15.73
CA TYR A 833 23.49 -20.26 14.90
C TYR A 833 24.64 -19.44 14.34
N GLY A 834 24.35 -18.24 13.82
CA GLY A 834 25.36 -17.34 13.28
C GLY A 834 26.31 -16.76 14.34
N LEU A 835 25.79 -16.42 15.52
CA LEU A 835 26.61 -16.00 16.66
C LEU A 835 27.64 -17.06 17.05
N ALA A 836 27.21 -18.33 17.14
CA ALA A 836 28.11 -19.44 17.41
C ALA A 836 29.11 -19.66 16.27
N ALA A 837 28.62 -19.67 15.02
CA ALA A 837 29.45 -19.90 13.85
C ALA A 837 30.54 -18.84 13.66
N LYS A 838 30.24 -17.56 13.91
CA LYS A 838 31.21 -16.47 13.83
C LYS A 838 32.35 -16.68 14.83
N VAL A 839 32.04 -16.99 16.09
CA VAL A 839 33.08 -17.22 17.10
C VAL A 839 33.94 -18.44 16.76
N LEU A 840 33.33 -19.50 16.20
CA LEU A 840 34.10 -20.65 15.75
C LEU A 840 34.98 -20.35 14.52
N LEU A 841 34.50 -19.50 13.60
CA LEU A 841 35.30 -18.97 12.49
C LEU A 841 36.50 -18.18 13.02
N ASP A 842 36.27 -17.28 13.97
CA ASP A 842 37.32 -16.43 14.55
C ASP A 842 38.40 -17.27 15.28
N GLU A 843 38.00 -18.36 15.95
CA GLU A 843 38.92 -19.22 16.71
C GLU A 843 39.62 -20.29 15.83
N PHE A 844 38.85 -21.02 15.02
CA PHE A 844 39.33 -22.22 14.33
C PHE A 844 39.61 -22.02 12.84
N GLY A 845 39.20 -20.89 12.27
CA GLY A 845 39.35 -20.56 10.85
C GLY A 845 38.19 -21.00 9.98
N LEU A 846 38.38 -20.90 8.66
CA LEU A 846 37.35 -21.16 7.66
C LEU A 846 36.82 -22.60 7.73
N PHE A 847 35.51 -22.73 7.57
CA PHE A 847 34.80 -24.01 7.48
C PHE A 847 33.91 -24.02 6.25
N ASP A 848 33.80 -25.17 5.57
CA ASP A 848 32.95 -25.33 4.38
C ASP A 848 31.63 -26.04 4.68
N GLU A 849 31.49 -26.73 5.81
CA GLU A 849 30.24 -27.35 6.25
C GLU A 849 29.91 -26.95 7.69
N ILE A 850 28.63 -26.72 7.96
CA ILE A 850 28.12 -26.51 9.32
C ILE A 850 26.75 -27.17 9.47
N LYS A 851 26.54 -27.82 10.62
CA LYS A 851 25.26 -28.39 11.04
C LYS A 851 24.93 -27.96 12.46
N GLY A 852 23.65 -27.76 12.76
CA GLY A 852 23.18 -27.70 14.15
C GLY A 852 21.69 -28.02 14.31
N ARG A 853 21.35 -28.51 15.51
CA ARG A 853 19.96 -28.74 15.95
C ARG A 853 19.56 -27.67 16.94
N PHE A 854 18.42 -27.04 16.70
CA PHE A 854 17.80 -26.09 17.62
C PHE A 854 17.03 -26.87 18.69
N THR A 855 17.52 -26.81 19.92
CA THR A 855 16.94 -27.53 21.06
C THR A 855 16.36 -26.62 22.12
N GLY A 856 16.55 -25.31 22.00
CA GLY A 856 16.03 -24.33 22.93
C GLY A 856 16.00 -22.92 22.34
N ILE A 857 15.31 -22.03 23.02
CA ILE A 857 15.19 -20.60 22.66
C ILE A 857 16.27 -19.77 23.35
N VAL A 858 16.49 -18.55 22.85
CA VAL A 858 17.34 -17.53 23.47
C VAL A 858 16.54 -16.23 23.48
N PHE A 859 16.54 -15.49 24.58
CA PHE A 859 15.97 -14.15 24.63
C PHE A 859 17.04 -13.09 24.31
N PRO A 860 16.71 -12.03 23.55
CA PRO A 860 17.63 -10.92 23.34
C PRO A 860 18.09 -10.31 24.66
N GLY A 861 19.39 -10.12 24.83
CA GLY A 861 20.01 -9.68 26.08
C GLY A 861 20.55 -10.81 26.96
N GLU A 862 20.26 -12.08 26.66
CA GLU A 862 20.89 -13.23 27.34
C GLU A 862 22.32 -13.48 26.86
N THR A 863 23.06 -14.28 27.63
CA THR A 863 24.44 -14.67 27.35
C THR A 863 24.46 -16.07 26.76
N LEU A 864 25.00 -16.19 25.54
CA LEU A 864 25.22 -17.46 24.88
C LEU A 864 26.66 -17.93 25.13
N ARG A 865 26.83 -19.07 25.80
CA ARG A 865 28.12 -19.73 25.98
C ARG A 865 28.30 -20.82 24.94
N VAL A 866 29.27 -20.64 24.06
CA VAL A 866 29.65 -21.63 23.04
C VAL A 866 30.72 -22.53 23.64
N TYR A 867 30.45 -23.84 23.67
CA TYR A 867 31.40 -24.88 24.00
C TYR A 867 31.80 -25.60 22.72
N ALA A 868 33.10 -25.82 22.52
CA ALA A 868 33.58 -26.48 21.32
C ALA A 868 34.69 -27.50 21.61
N TRP A 869 34.73 -28.58 20.83
CA TRP A 869 35.68 -29.68 20.91
C TRP A 869 36.22 -29.95 19.51
N LYS A 870 37.50 -29.60 19.28
CA LYS A 870 38.18 -29.88 18.02
C LYS A 870 38.65 -31.34 17.96
N GLN A 871 38.23 -32.05 16.91
CA GLN A 871 38.61 -33.42 16.57
C GLN A 871 39.06 -33.43 15.10
N ASP A 872 40.37 -33.40 14.87
CA ASP A 872 40.97 -33.27 13.54
C ASP A 872 40.47 -32.02 12.78
N ASP A 873 39.79 -32.23 11.64
CA ASP A 873 39.18 -31.21 10.79
C ASP A 873 37.71 -30.90 11.15
N VAL A 874 37.17 -31.53 12.20
CA VAL A 874 35.80 -31.27 12.68
C VAL A 874 35.83 -30.60 14.04
N VAL A 875 35.00 -29.58 14.23
CA VAL A 875 34.78 -28.98 15.56
C VAL A 875 33.33 -29.20 15.95
N ILE A 876 33.11 -30.06 16.95
CA ILE A 876 31.80 -30.27 17.55
C ILE A 876 31.52 -29.10 18.48
N PHE A 877 30.30 -28.58 18.51
CA PHE A 877 29.95 -27.48 19.41
C PHE A 877 28.55 -27.58 20.01
N GLN A 878 28.34 -26.85 21.10
CA GLN A 878 27.04 -26.57 21.70
C GLN A 878 26.96 -25.08 22.05
N ALA A 879 25.74 -24.55 22.04
CA ALA A 879 25.48 -23.19 22.52
C ALA A 879 24.49 -23.23 23.67
N HIS A 880 24.91 -22.74 24.84
CA HIS A 880 24.14 -22.75 26.09
C HIS A 880 23.70 -21.35 26.45
N VAL A 881 22.49 -21.21 26.98
CA VAL A 881 22.03 -19.97 27.60
C VAL A 881 22.47 -19.99 29.06
N VAL A 882 23.39 -19.09 29.43
CA VAL A 882 24.04 -19.10 30.75
C VAL A 882 23.03 -18.85 31.87
N GLU A 883 22.15 -17.85 31.69
CA GLU A 883 21.19 -17.40 32.68
C GLU A 883 20.19 -18.51 33.04
N ARG A 884 19.74 -19.28 32.04
CA ARG A 884 18.72 -20.33 32.21
C ARG A 884 19.28 -21.74 32.30
N LYS A 885 20.58 -21.93 32.08
CA LYS A 885 21.25 -23.24 32.04
C LYS A 885 20.59 -24.22 31.06
N THR A 886 20.14 -23.70 29.93
CA THR A 886 19.49 -24.49 28.86
C THR A 886 20.35 -24.54 27.61
N ILE A 887 20.22 -25.59 26.81
CA ILE A 887 20.95 -25.74 25.54
C ILE A 887 20.10 -25.20 24.40
N ALA A 888 20.58 -24.16 23.71
CA ALA A 888 19.93 -23.58 22.54
C ALA A 888 20.29 -24.34 21.26
N ILE A 889 21.57 -24.67 21.07
CA ILE A 889 22.06 -25.45 19.93
C ILE A 889 22.79 -26.69 20.42
N ASN A 890 22.41 -27.83 19.87
CA ASN A 890 23.00 -29.13 20.16
C ASN A 890 23.22 -29.93 18.86
N ASN A 891 23.85 -31.10 18.95
CA ASN A 891 24.11 -32.00 17.82
C ASN A 891 24.76 -31.26 16.63
N ALA A 892 25.74 -30.41 16.92
CA ALA A 892 26.23 -29.40 16.00
C ALA A 892 27.74 -29.53 15.78
N ALA A 893 28.19 -29.24 14.56
CA ALA A 893 29.59 -29.23 14.21
C ALA A 893 29.88 -28.34 12.99
N ILE A 894 31.10 -27.84 12.90
CA ILE A 894 31.69 -27.28 11.68
C ILE A 894 32.77 -28.23 11.13
N LYS A 895 32.98 -28.21 9.82
CA LYS A 895 34.10 -28.87 9.15
C LYS A 895 35.06 -27.85 8.57
N LEU A 896 36.28 -27.83 9.08
CA LEU A 896 37.31 -26.87 8.72
C LEU A 896 37.84 -27.13 7.30
N VAL A 897 38.16 -26.06 6.60
CA VAL A 897 38.80 -26.11 5.28
C VAL A 897 40.29 -26.43 5.49
N THR A 898 40.71 -27.63 5.11
CA THR A 898 42.12 -28.09 5.23
C THR A 898 42.94 -27.87 3.96
N ASP A 899 42.28 -27.57 2.85
CA ASP A 899 42.89 -27.29 1.55
C ASP A 899 43.39 -25.85 1.48
N LYS A 900 44.72 -25.67 1.48
CA LYS A 900 45.37 -24.35 1.41
C LYS A 900 45.10 -23.58 0.11
N SER A 901 44.56 -24.20 -0.93
CA SER A 901 44.17 -23.50 -2.15
C SER A 901 42.82 -22.79 -2.04
N LYS A 902 42.06 -23.08 -0.98
CA LYS A 902 40.76 -22.48 -0.65
C LYS A 902 40.81 -21.52 0.56
N LEU A 903 41.94 -21.52 1.29
CA LEU A 903 42.30 -20.55 2.32
C LEU A 903 43.05 -19.39 1.66
#